data_AF-A0A399E8N2-F1
#
_entry.id   AF-A0A399E8N2-F1
#
_cell.length_a   1.000
_cell.length_b   1.000
_cell.length_c   1.000
_cell.angle_alpha   90.00
_cell.angle_beta   90.00
_cell.angle_gamma   90.00
#
_symmetry.space_group_name_H-M   'P 1'
#
loop_
_entity.id
_entity.type
_entity.pdbx_description
1 polymer ?
#
loop_
_entity_poly.entity_id
_entity_poly.type
_entity_poly.pdbx_seq_one_letter_code
_entity_poly.pdbx_strand_id
1 'polypeptide(L)'
;MPDDAATLYARARALGLRPALLESAGVVTPFGRLTLLGVGATRRLEVWDGVTYLDGEAVGDALEVFRYLEQGLGVGHFPAWIGFFAYEYARHLGLPAHAPVPGLPEAAFYYYPEGYAWLEGRRVQSPSAALAPVPAGPRPLPKVELHGDYPERAFLAGVAEVHERIRAGWVYQVNLSHRFRFAADGVDPLALYRALRRYNPSPFMGLLEGEADSLAGPASPVRREGYAVVSGSPERLFDYREGVITARPIAGTRPRGQTPEQDEALGAELRANAKERAEHVMLVDLLRNDLARVCEPGSVEVSEAFTLERYSHVMHLVSEVRGRSRAPLREAFASIFPGGTITGAPKESVMRAIAELEPVPRGAYTGSMGYVSGKGCDFNILIRSFGFAGGTGYFSAGAGVVIESEPTREYAETQAKAEALLQALGQGREGQAPAPPRSDSAWKPPRPARRLGARVLFLENHDSFSYNIVDYLAALGAEIRVLDHGQLPDLSWATHLVVGPGPGEPATAGRTLEWTRAALAARLPFLGICLGHQALGVALGARLERSPRPVHGEAFPVEHRGEGIFAGLPSPARFTRYHSLLIRDLPPALRLEAWTWGEGGVPGARLCMAVSHARGPAWGVQFHPESMLSEYGMVLLSNFLSLSPVDGPACRPEPAPS
;
A
#
# COMPACT_ATOMS: atom_id res chain seq x y z
N MET A 1 19.69 -18.94 32.21
CA MET A 1 18.89 -18.76 30.99
C MET A 1 19.79 -18.07 29.98
N PRO A 2 19.85 -18.47 28.69
CA PRO A 2 20.48 -17.60 27.69
C PRO A 2 19.80 -16.22 27.73
N ASP A 3 20.59 -15.15 27.66
CA ASP A 3 20.06 -13.78 27.73
C ASP A 3 19.11 -13.52 26.55
N ASP A 4 17.95 -12.90 26.84
CA ASP A 4 17.02 -12.47 25.79
C ASP A 4 17.58 -11.26 25.00
N ALA A 5 17.02 -11.01 23.81
CA ALA A 5 17.52 -9.98 22.91
C ALA A 5 17.46 -8.57 23.52
N ALA A 6 16.41 -8.26 24.29
CA ALA A 6 16.26 -6.96 24.97
C ALA A 6 17.29 -6.76 26.09
N THR A 7 17.74 -7.83 26.74
CA THR A 7 18.82 -7.81 27.73
C THR A 7 20.18 -7.58 27.06
N LEU A 8 20.44 -8.25 25.94
CA LEU A 8 21.65 -8.02 25.15
C LEU A 8 21.68 -6.61 24.57
N TYR A 9 20.55 -6.08 24.10
CA TYR A 9 20.40 -4.69 23.69
C TYR A 9 20.78 -3.73 24.82
N ALA A 10 20.26 -3.95 26.04
CA ALA A 10 20.59 -3.11 27.20
C ALA A 10 22.10 -3.07 27.50
N ARG A 11 22.77 -4.22 27.39
CA ARG A 11 24.23 -4.32 27.58
C ARG A 11 25.00 -3.59 26.50
N ALA A 12 24.65 -3.82 25.23
CA ALA A 12 25.27 -3.13 24.10
C ALA A 12 25.09 -1.61 24.20
N ARG A 13 23.88 -1.15 24.56
CA ARG A 13 23.56 0.26 24.80
C ARG A 13 24.41 0.84 25.92
N ALA A 14 24.52 0.16 27.06
CA ALA A 14 25.33 0.63 28.19
C ALA A 14 26.84 0.67 27.90
N LEU A 15 27.31 -0.14 26.93
CA LEU A 15 28.68 -0.13 26.44
C LEU A 15 28.91 0.91 25.32
N GLY A 16 27.90 1.72 24.96
CA GLY A 16 28.01 2.71 23.88
C GLY A 16 28.10 2.10 22.48
N LEU A 17 27.66 0.85 22.30
CA LEU A 17 27.77 0.12 21.03
C LEU A 17 26.61 0.40 20.06
N ARG A 18 25.81 1.44 20.31
CA ARG A 18 24.72 1.92 19.43
C ARG A 18 23.90 0.78 18.81
N PRO A 19 23.25 -0.07 19.62
CA PRO A 19 22.56 -1.25 19.11
C PRO A 19 21.27 -0.91 18.36
N ALA A 20 20.83 -1.82 17.49
CA ALA A 20 19.50 -1.81 16.90
C ALA A 20 18.87 -3.18 17.06
N LEU A 21 17.59 -3.24 17.42
CA LEU A 21 16.85 -4.47 17.62
C LEU A 21 15.69 -4.54 16.63
N LEU A 22 15.61 -5.64 15.88
CA LEU A 22 14.43 -6.08 15.16
C LEU A 22 14.05 -7.46 15.70
N GLU A 23 12.80 -7.63 16.09
CA GLU A 23 12.33 -8.87 16.70
C GLU A 23 10.94 -9.19 16.17
N SER A 24 10.69 -10.45 15.86
CA SER A 24 9.32 -10.93 15.83
C SER A 24 8.91 -11.49 17.19
N ALA A 25 7.94 -10.84 17.84
CA ALA A 25 7.36 -11.32 19.09
C ALA A 25 5.97 -11.96 18.84
N GLY A 26 5.82 -13.26 19.11
CA GLY A 26 4.54 -13.98 18.98
C GLY A 26 4.71 -15.50 19.01
N VAL A 27 3.63 -16.29 19.23
CA VAL A 27 3.69 -17.76 19.11
C VAL A 27 3.81 -18.12 17.63
N VAL A 28 4.85 -18.90 17.31
CA VAL A 28 5.20 -19.52 16.01
C VAL A 28 4.32 -19.03 14.86
N THR A 29 4.56 -17.88 14.24
CA THR A 29 3.92 -17.57 12.95
C THR A 29 4.91 -17.91 11.83
N PRO A 30 4.48 -18.18 10.57
CA PRO A 30 5.41 -18.40 9.46
C PRO A 30 6.38 -17.24 9.25
N PHE A 31 6.00 -16.04 9.69
CA PHE A 31 6.71 -14.77 9.45
C PHE A 31 7.49 -14.30 10.67
N GLY A 32 7.27 -14.93 11.82
CA GLY A 32 7.77 -14.49 13.10
C GLY A 32 9.08 -15.11 13.56
N ARG A 33 10.00 -15.33 12.62
CA ARG A 33 11.12 -16.24 12.82
C ARG A 33 12.45 -15.55 13.07
N LEU A 34 12.60 -14.27 12.73
CA LEU A 34 13.88 -13.60 12.78
C LEU A 34 13.95 -12.58 13.92
N THR A 35 15.00 -12.69 14.71
CA THR A 35 15.45 -11.61 15.61
C THR A 35 16.84 -11.20 15.16
N LEU A 36 17.04 -9.92 14.89
CA LEU A 36 18.34 -9.31 14.61
C LEU A 36 18.67 -8.31 15.71
N LEU A 37 19.85 -8.45 16.31
CA LEU A 37 20.42 -7.46 17.20
C LEU A 37 21.76 -7.03 16.63
N GLY A 38 21.77 -5.86 15.98
CA GLY A 38 22.99 -5.20 15.55
C GLY A 38 23.74 -4.66 16.76
N VAL A 39 25.05 -4.90 16.81
CA VAL A 39 25.92 -4.45 17.92
C VAL A 39 27.15 -3.79 17.32
N GLY A 40 27.49 -2.59 17.79
CA GLY A 40 28.70 -1.89 17.38
C GLY A 40 28.59 -1.26 16.00
N ALA A 41 27.59 -0.38 15.79
CA ALA A 41 27.44 0.34 14.53
C ALA A 41 28.73 1.09 14.15
N THR A 42 29.26 0.82 12.96
CA THR A 42 30.51 1.44 12.47
C THR A 42 30.27 2.57 11.49
N ARG A 43 29.10 2.60 10.82
CA ARG A 43 28.67 3.70 9.96
C ARG A 43 27.26 4.13 10.33
N ARG A 44 26.98 5.42 10.15
CA ARG A 44 25.66 6.05 10.30
C ARG A 44 25.29 6.74 8.99
N LEU A 45 24.13 6.40 8.45
CA LEU A 45 23.59 6.97 7.22
C LEU A 45 22.23 7.61 7.53
N GLU A 46 22.12 8.93 7.36
CA GLU A 46 20.92 9.69 7.73
C GLU A 46 20.50 10.62 6.60
N VAL A 47 19.20 10.87 6.48
CA VAL A 47 18.64 11.87 5.55
C VAL A 47 17.98 12.97 6.36
N TRP A 48 18.45 14.20 6.16
CA TRP A 48 17.93 15.40 6.81
C TRP A 48 17.71 16.49 5.76
N ASP A 49 16.50 17.05 5.74
CA ASP A 49 16.11 18.12 4.82
C ASP A 49 16.45 17.81 3.35
N GLY A 50 16.25 16.55 2.96
CA GLY A 50 16.53 16.05 1.61
C GLY A 50 18.01 15.82 1.27
N VAL A 51 18.92 15.90 2.22
CA VAL A 51 20.35 15.63 2.04
C VAL A 51 20.73 14.34 2.77
N THR A 52 21.42 13.43 2.07
CA THR A 52 21.99 12.22 2.67
C THR A 52 23.35 12.54 3.30
N TYR A 53 23.54 12.09 4.53
CA TYR A 53 24.76 12.21 5.31
C TYR A 53 25.30 10.83 5.67
N LEU A 54 26.58 10.60 5.39
CA LEU A 54 27.32 9.42 5.84
C LEU A 54 28.31 9.85 6.93
N ASP A 55 28.11 9.38 8.15
CA ASP A 55 28.90 9.71 9.34
C ASP A 55 29.02 11.21 9.63
N GLY A 56 28.00 11.98 9.24
CA GLY A 56 27.99 13.43 9.41
C GLY A 56 28.32 14.22 8.14
N GLU A 57 28.97 13.59 7.16
CA GLU A 57 29.39 14.24 5.91
C GLU A 57 28.29 14.13 4.85
N ALA A 58 27.96 15.24 4.18
CA ALA A 58 26.98 15.24 3.10
C ALA A 58 27.52 14.48 1.88
N VAL A 59 26.75 13.51 1.37
CA VAL A 59 27.17 12.61 0.28
C VAL A 59 26.26 12.68 -0.95
N GLY A 60 25.08 13.30 -0.85
CA GLY A 60 24.17 13.45 -1.99
C GLY A 60 22.78 13.91 -1.57
N ASP A 61 21.84 13.86 -2.52
CA ASP A 61 20.42 14.03 -2.23
C ASP A 61 19.87 12.84 -1.41
N ALA A 62 18.60 12.91 -1.01
CA ALA A 62 17.93 11.87 -0.23
C ALA A 62 17.99 10.48 -0.88
N LEU A 63 17.96 10.38 -2.21
CA LEU A 63 17.91 9.11 -2.93
C LEU A 63 19.25 8.38 -2.91
N GLU A 64 20.34 9.10 -2.65
CA GLU A 64 21.69 8.54 -2.49
C GLU A 64 21.77 7.50 -1.36
N VAL A 65 20.85 7.56 -0.38
CA VAL A 65 20.75 6.59 0.73
C VAL A 65 20.72 5.15 0.22
N PHE A 66 19.98 4.86 -0.86
CA PHE A 66 19.79 3.50 -1.38
C PHE A 66 21.09 2.91 -1.93
N ARG A 67 21.96 3.75 -2.52
CA ARG A 67 23.27 3.29 -3.01
C ARG A 67 24.12 2.74 -1.87
N TYR A 68 24.05 3.35 -0.69
CA TYR A 68 24.81 2.89 0.48
C TYR A 68 24.19 1.65 1.12
N LEU A 69 22.85 1.56 1.17
CA LEU A 69 22.14 0.40 1.72
C LEU A 69 22.49 -0.91 1.00
N GLU A 70 22.82 -0.86 -0.28
CA GLU A 70 23.20 -2.02 -1.09
C GLU A 70 24.71 -2.35 -1.04
N GLN A 71 25.52 -1.55 -0.32
CA GLN A 71 26.98 -1.71 -0.26
C GLN A 71 27.46 -2.45 0.98
N GLY A 72 28.58 -3.17 0.82
CA GLY A 72 29.27 -3.83 1.93
C GLY A 72 28.48 -4.98 2.57
N LEU A 73 27.49 -5.53 1.85
CA LEU A 73 26.67 -6.64 2.30
C LEU A 73 27.44 -7.97 2.15
N GLY A 74 27.32 -8.85 3.15
CA GLY A 74 27.89 -10.21 3.11
C GLY A 74 26.95 -11.22 2.46
N VAL A 75 27.06 -12.49 2.86
CA VAL A 75 26.12 -13.57 2.48
C VAL A 75 25.18 -14.02 3.63
N GLY A 76 25.39 -13.43 4.81
CA GLY A 76 24.69 -13.75 6.06
C GLY A 76 23.72 -12.65 6.51
N HIS A 77 23.24 -12.75 7.76
CA HIS A 77 22.39 -11.73 8.37
C HIS A 77 23.16 -10.46 8.75
N PHE A 78 24.48 -10.58 8.96
CA PHE A 78 25.41 -9.46 9.03
C PHE A 78 26.61 -9.73 8.09
N PRO A 79 27.27 -8.69 7.54
CA PRO A 79 26.99 -7.26 7.74
C PRO A 79 25.62 -6.82 7.21
N ALA A 80 25.00 -5.87 7.89
CA ALA A 80 23.67 -5.36 7.55
C ALA A 80 23.49 -3.89 7.92
N TRP A 81 22.65 -3.21 7.15
CA TRP A 81 22.06 -1.94 7.52
C TRP A 81 20.75 -2.18 8.25
N ILE A 82 20.54 -1.54 9.40
CA ILE A 82 19.28 -1.59 10.15
C ILE A 82 18.84 -0.15 10.40
N GLY A 83 17.56 0.15 10.13
CA GLY A 83 17.10 1.52 10.16
C GLY A 83 15.61 1.71 9.85
N PHE A 84 15.24 2.95 9.59
CA PHE A 84 13.88 3.33 9.23
C PHE A 84 13.84 4.47 8.21
N PHE A 85 12.69 4.60 7.55
CA PHE A 85 12.24 5.74 6.76
C PHE A 85 11.01 6.35 7.45
N ALA A 86 11.00 7.67 7.65
CA ALA A 86 9.81 8.41 8.06
C ALA A 86 8.82 8.53 6.88
N TYR A 87 7.54 8.74 7.17
CA TYR A 87 6.49 8.91 6.15
C TYR A 87 6.82 10.02 5.14
N GLU A 88 7.34 11.15 5.62
CA GLU A 88 7.66 12.32 4.79
C GLU A 88 8.80 12.07 3.80
N TYR A 89 9.57 10.97 3.94
CA TYR A 89 10.54 10.54 2.92
C TYR A 89 9.90 10.32 1.54
N ALA A 90 8.58 10.07 1.51
CA ALA A 90 7.79 9.95 0.28
C ALA A 90 7.90 11.18 -0.65
N ARG A 91 8.23 12.36 -0.11
CA ARG A 91 8.46 13.58 -0.91
C ARG A 91 9.60 13.43 -1.89
N HIS A 92 10.66 12.72 -1.49
CA HIS A 92 11.81 12.44 -2.35
C HIS A 92 11.50 11.42 -3.44
N LEU A 93 10.36 10.73 -3.32
CA LEU A 93 9.80 9.84 -4.32
C LEU A 93 8.74 10.52 -5.21
N GLY A 94 8.57 11.85 -5.07
CA GLY A 94 7.61 12.63 -5.84
C GLY A 94 6.18 12.61 -5.29
N LEU A 95 5.95 12.11 -4.08
CA LEU A 95 4.62 12.03 -3.47
C LEU A 95 4.32 13.24 -2.56
N PRO A 96 3.07 13.74 -2.51
CA PRO A 96 2.68 14.81 -1.60
C PRO A 96 2.80 14.39 -0.13
N ALA A 97 3.44 15.18 0.72
CA ALA A 97 3.39 15.03 2.17
C ALA A 97 3.72 16.35 2.87
N HIS A 98 3.52 16.42 4.18
CA HIS A 98 3.95 17.55 5.00
C HIS A 98 5.48 17.72 5.00
N ALA A 99 5.94 18.87 5.51
CA ALA A 99 7.35 19.03 5.89
C ALA A 99 7.75 18.02 6.98
N PRO A 100 9.03 17.64 7.08
CA PRO A 100 9.50 16.61 8.02
C PRO A 100 9.25 17.02 9.48
N VAL A 101 9.12 16.02 10.36
CA VAL A 101 9.02 16.27 11.81
C VAL A 101 10.35 16.87 12.30
N PRO A 102 10.34 18.05 12.94
CA PRO A 102 11.56 18.63 13.50
C PRO A 102 12.25 17.67 14.49
N GLY A 103 13.56 17.52 14.36
CA GLY A 103 14.37 16.63 15.21
C GLY A 103 14.26 15.14 14.87
N LEU A 104 13.52 14.76 13.82
CA LEU A 104 13.48 13.39 13.30
C LEU A 104 14.11 13.34 11.90
N PRO A 105 15.05 12.42 11.63
CA PRO A 105 15.54 12.24 10.26
C PRO A 105 14.44 11.67 9.37
N GLU A 106 14.46 12.05 8.09
CA GLU A 106 13.56 11.47 7.08
C GLU A 106 13.92 10.00 6.80
N ALA A 107 15.19 9.63 6.99
CA ALA A 107 15.65 8.25 7.01
C ALA A 107 16.88 8.11 7.92
N ALA A 108 17.03 7.00 8.62
CA ALA A 108 18.26 6.71 9.36
C ALA A 108 18.56 5.21 9.42
N PHE A 109 19.79 4.86 9.03
CA PHE A 109 20.31 3.51 8.97
C PHE A 109 21.70 3.44 9.58
N TYR A 110 21.96 2.36 10.31
CA TYR A 110 23.25 2.08 10.92
C TYR A 110 23.81 0.79 10.34
N TYR A 111 25.09 0.82 9.98
CA TYR A 111 25.79 -0.35 9.45
C TYR A 111 26.42 -1.14 10.59
N TYR A 112 26.02 -2.40 10.70
CA TYR A 112 26.50 -3.36 11.68
C TYR A 112 27.33 -4.43 10.97
N PRO A 113 28.66 -4.47 11.17
CA PRO A 113 29.50 -5.54 10.64
C PRO A 113 29.16 -6.90 11.26
N GLU A 114 28.76 -6.90 12.53
CA GLU A 114 28.41 -8.08 13.29
C GLU A 114 27.19 -7.83 14.18
N GLY A 115 26.62 -8.92 14.69
CA GLY A 115 25.45 -8.90 15.54
C GLY A 115 24.98 -10.30 15.85
N TYR A 116 23.89 -10.38 16.60
CA TYR A 116 23.22 -11.64 16.88
C TYR A 116 22.05 -11.84 15.93
N ALA A 117 21.89 -13.06 15.42
CA ALA A 117 20.70 -13.46 14.67
C ALA A 117 20.11 -14.72 15.30
N TRP A 118 18.79 -14.72 15.52
CA TRP A 118 18.02 -15.89 15.89
C TRP A 118 17.02 -16.19 14.80
N LEU A 119 17.00 -17.46 14.36
CA LEU A 119 15.99 -17.98 13.46
C LEU A 119 15.16 -19.01 14.24
N GLU A 120 13.85 -18.77 14.35
CA GLU A 120 12.91 -19.60 15.10
C GLU A 120 13.34 -19.80 16.57
N GLY A 121 13.85 -18.72 17.19
CA GLY A 121 14.38 -18.75 18.55
C GLY A 121 15.74 -19.44 18.69
N ARG A 122 16.26 -20.09 17.65
CA ARG A 122 17.61 -20.68 17.64
C ARG A 122 18.63 -19.64 17.18
N ARG A 123 19.63 -19.38 18.01
CA ARG A 123 20.74 -18.49 17.62
C ARG A 123 21.54 -19.10 16.48
N VAL A 124 21.57 -18.42 15.33
CA VAL A 124 22.28 -18.85 14.11
C VAL A 124 23.53 -18.01 13.83
N GLN A 125 23.63 -16.81 14.42
CA GLN A 125 24.80 -15.94 14.31
C GLN A 125 25.07 -15.25 15.66
N SER A 126 26.34 -14.98 15.96
CA SER A 126 26.80 -14.23 17.14
C SER A 126 27.97 -13.31 16.74
N PRO A 127 28.15 -12.17 17.42
CA PRO A 127 29.31 -11.32 17.23
C PRO A 127 30.58 -12.01 17.76
N SER A 128 31.73 -11.52 17.30
CA SER A 128 33.05 -12.01 17.69
C SER A 128 33.38 -11.77 19.16
N ALA A 129 32.93 -10.62 19.70
CA ALA A 129 33.10 -10.28 21.10
C ALA A 129 31.80 -10.52 21.89
N ALA A 130 31.93 -11.17 23.05
CA ALA A 130 30.80 -11.33 23.97
C ALA A 130 30.50 -10.01 24.71
N LEU A 131 29.22 -9.68 24.84
CA LEU A 131 28.78 -8.52 25.62
C LEU A 131 28.94 -8.80 27.12
N ALA A 132 29.79 -8.01 27.79
CA ALA A 132 29.97 -8.08 29.23
C ALA A 132 28.62 -7.81 29.96
N PRO A 133 28.31 -8.53 31.05
CA PRO A 133 27.15 -8.23 31.87
C PRO A 133 27.23 -6.80 32.43
N VAL A 134 26.12 -6.07 32.38
CA VAL A 134 26.00 -4.73 32.98
C VAL A 134 24.91 -4.79 34.06
N PRO A 135 25.12 -4.20 35.25
CA PRO A 135 24.18 -4.27 36.38
C PRO A 135 22.87 -3.48 36.21
N ALA A 136 22.49 -3.10 34.98
CA ALA A 136 21.32 -2.25 34.74
C ALA A 136 20.00 -3.05 34.76
N GLY A 137 19.18 -2.82 35.78
CA GLY A 137 17.79 -3.26 35.83
C GLY A 137 16.87 -2.42 34.93
N PRO A 138 15.66 -2.92 34.62
CA PRO A 138 14.67 -2.14 33.87
C PRO A 138 14.30 -0.86 34.61
N ARG A 139 14.29 0.28 33.91
CA ARG A 139 13.73 1.53 34.43
C ARG A 139 12.20 1.50 34.31
N PRO A 140 11.44 1.83 35.38
CA PRO A 140 10.00 1.95 35.26
C PRO A 140 9.64 3.13 34.36
N LEU A 141 8.55 3.00 33.60
CA LEU A 141 8.01 4.11 32.81
C LEU A 141 7.33 5.13 33.75
N PRO A 142 7.57 6.44 33.57
CA PRO A 142 6.84 7.46 34.30
C PRO A 142 5.39 7.51 33.81
N LYS A 143 4.49 8.06 34.64
CA LYS A 143 3.17 8.46 34.14
C LYS A 143 3.35 9.68 33.23
N VAL A 144 2.78 9.62 32.04
CA VAL A 144 2.83 10.71 31.05
C VAL A 144 1.45 11.34 30.87
N GLU A 145 1.40 12.65 30.69
CA GLU A 145 0.18 13.34 30.23
C GLU A 145 0.14 13.32 28.71
N LEU A 146 -1.01 12.94 28.14
CA LEU A 146 -1.21 12.83 26.70
C LEU A 146 -2.01 14.03 26.17
N HIS A 147 -1.55 14.58 25.05
CA HIS A 147 -2.26 15.62 24.32
C HIS A 147 -2.56 15.12 22.90
N GLY A 148 -3.81 15.27 22.46
CA GLY A 148 -4.21 15.00 21.07
C GLY A 148 -3.98 16.22 20.20
N ASP A 149 -3.32 16.04 19.05
CA ASP A 149 -3.06 17.14 18.10
C ASP A 149 -4.19 17.31 17.07
N TYR A 150 -5.17 16.39 17.07
CA TYR A 150 -6.30 16.42 16.14
C TYR A 150 -7.63 16.43 16.91
N PRO A 151 -8.25 17.61 17.10
CA PRO A 151 -9.53 17.69 17.80
C PRO A 151 -10.60 16.85 17.10
N GLU A 152 -11.41 16.13 17.87
CA GLU A 152 -12.49 15.25 17.36
C GLU A 152 -13.35 15.95 16.29
N ARG A 153 -13.79 17.18 16.55
CA ARG A 153 -14.58 17.97 15.59
C ARG A 153 -13.91 18.11 14.21
N ALA A 154 -12.58 18.25 14.19
CA ALA A 154 -11.81 18.43 12.98
C ALA A 154 -11.62 17.09 12.26
N PHE A 155 -11.43 16.00 13.02
CA PHE A 155 -11.42 14.64 12.47
C PHE A 155 -12.75 14.32 11.78
N LEU A 156 -13.89 14.58 12.45
CA LEU A 156 -15.22 14.34 11.86
C LEU A 156 -15.46 15.17 10.59
N ALA A 157 -15.00 16.43 10.58
CA ALA A 157 -15.05 17.27 9.38
C ALA A 157 -14.15 16.71 8.26
N GLY A 158 -12.98 16.18 8.60
CA GLY A 158 -12.10 15.49 7.65
C GLY A 158 -12.76 14.27 7.02
N VAL A 159 -13.48 13.46 7.79
CA VAL A 159 -14.27 12.32 7.25
C VAL A 159 -15.32 12.81 6.26
N ALA A 160 -16.04 13.89 6.58
CA ALA A 160 -17.05 14.45 5.68
C ALA A 160 -16.45 14.96 4.35
N GLU A 161 -15.28 15.61 4.41
CA GLU A 161 -14.54 16.06 3.24
C GLU A 161 -14.04 14.88 2.39
N VAL A 162 -13.55 13.80 3.02
CA VAL A 162 -13.19 12.56 2.30
C VAL A 162 -14.40 11.99 1.57
N HIS A 163 -15.59 11.95 2.17
CA HIS A 163 -16.80 11.49 1.47
C HIS A 163 -17.11 12.31 0.21
N GLU A 164 -16.95 13.64 0.25
CA GLU A 164 -17.14 14.46 -0.94
C GLU A 164 -16.09 14.18 -2.01
N ARG A 165 -14.83 13.96 -1.62
CA ARG A 165 -13.77 13.55 -2.56
C ARG A 165 -14.05 12.20 -3.19
N ILE A 166 -14.59 11.24 -2.43
CA ILE A 166 -15.03 9.94 -2.97
C ILE A 166 -16.17 10.12 -3.97
N ARG A 167 -17.20 10.91 -3.63
CA ARG A 167 -18.35 11.19 -4.53
C ARG A 167 -17.92 11.90 -5.81
N ALA A 168 -16.90 12.74 -5.73
CA ALA A 168 -16.30 13.42 -6.87
C ALA A 168 -15.30 12.53 -7.66
N GLY A 169 -15.04 11.31 -7.20
CA GLY A 169 -14.16 10.34 -7.89
C GLY A 169 -12.67 10.59 -7.68
N TRP A 170 -12.26 11.45 -6.74
CA TRP A 170 -10.85 11.77 -6.52
C TRP A 170 -10.07 10.70 -5.75
N VAL A 171 -10.76 9.97 -4.88
CA VAL A 171 -10.20 8.92 -4.02
C VAL A 171 -11.22 7.80 -3.84
N TYR A 172 -10.75 6.59 -3.55
CA TYR A 172 -11.59 5.44 -3.17
C TYR A 172 -11.65 5.27 -1.65
N GLN A 173 -10.52 5.50 -0.98
CA GLN A 173 -10.36 5.42 0.47
C GLN A 173 -9.25 6.38 0.92
N VAL A 174 -9.41 7.01 2.09
CA VAL A 174 -8.36 7.80 2.76
C VAL A 174 -8.24 7.36 4.21
N ASN A 175 -7.04 7.01 4.67
CA ASN A 175 -6.78 6.73 6.07
C ASN A 175 -6.38 8.00 6.79
N LEU A 176 -7.31 8.58 7.54
CA LEU A 176 -7.03 9.72 8.42
C LEU A 176 -6.53 9.21 9.77
N SER A 177 -5.57 9.94 10.36
CA SER A 177 -4.94 9.56 11.62
C SER A 177 -5.00 10.65 12.67
N HIS A 178 -5.18 10.22 13.91
CA HIS A 178 -5.13 11.05 15.10
C HIS A 178 -3.81 10.81 15.82
N ARG A 179 -3.03 11.88 16.01
CA ARG A 179 -1.75 11.85 16.74
C ARG A 179 -1.91 12.23 18.20
N PHE A 180 -1.26 11.47 19.06
CA PHE A 180 -1.07 11.74 20.48
C PHE A 180 0.40 12.06 20.75
N ARG A 181 0.64 13.02 21.65
CA ARG A 181 2.00 13.40 22.09
C ARG A 181 2.11 13.50 23.60
N PHE A 182 3.33 13.31 24.09
CA PHE A 182 3.71 13.43 25.49
C PHE A 182 5.15 13.96 25.61
N ALA A 183 5.50 14.51 26.78
CA ALA A 183 6.88 14.89 27.07
C ALA A 183 7.77 13.64 27.16
N ALA A 184 8.87 13.60 26.42
CA ALA A 184 9.78 12.45 26.42
C ALA A 184 10.63 12.35 27.70
N ASP A 185 10.66 13.41 28.51
CA ASP A 185 11.46 13.48 29.73
C ASP A 185 11.18 12.31 30.67
N GLY A 186 12.23 11.53 30.97
CA GLY A 186 12.16 10.36 31.85
C GLY A 186 11.58 9.09 31.20
N VAL A 187 11.11 9.14 29.96
CA VAL A 187 10.63 7.96 29.23
C VAL A 187 11.81 7.27 28.52
N ASP A 188 12.24 6.11 29.01
CA ASP A 188 13.28 5.30 28.35
C ASP A 188 12.68 4.49 27.19
N PRO A 189 13.12 4.69 25.93
CA PRO A 189 12.63 3.93 24.77
C PRO A 189 12.75 2.40 24.92
N LEU A 190 13.78 1.89 25.61
CA LEU A 190 13.92 0.45 25.87
C LEU A 190 12.89 -0.05 26.90
N ALA A 191 12.56 0.76 27.90
CA ALA A 191 11.48 0.43 28.83
C ALA A 191 10.12 0.39 28.10
N LEU A 192 9.89 1.35 27.20
CA LEU A 192 8.69 1.40 26.37
C LEU A 192 8.61 0.22 25.40
N TYR A 193 9.72 -0.15 24.76
CA TYR A 193 9.83 -1.37 23.94
C TYR A 193 9.42 -2.62 24.73
N ARG A 194 9.98 -2.80 25.94
CA ARG A 194 9.65 -3.95 26.80
C ARG A 194 8.18 -3.96 27.21
N ALA A 195 7.61 -2.81 27.54
CA ALA A 195 6.19 -2.69 27.85
C ALA A 195 5.32 -3.02 26.62
N LEU A 196 5.64 -2.44 25.46
CA LEU A 196 4.93 -2.71 24.21
C LEU A 196 5.01 -4.19 23.82
N ARG A 197 6.19 -4.82 23.92
CA ARG A 197 6.38 -6.25 23.68
C ARG A 197 5.55 -7.13 24.61
N ARG A 198 5.33 -6.70 25.85
CA ARG A 198 4.50 -7.42 26.83
C ARG A 198 3.01 -7.31 26.51
N TYR A 199 2.53 -6.10 26.21
CA TYR A 199 1.09 -5.83 26.05
C TYR A 199 0.58 -6.02 24.62
N ASN A 200 1.44 -5.84 23.62
CA ASN A 200 1.11 -5.95 22.19
C ASN A 200 2.25 -6.63 21.38
N PRO A 201 2.58 -7.91 21.68
CA PRO A 201 3.59 -8.64 20.92
C PRO A 201 3.16 -8.75 19.45
N SER A 202 4.03 -8.30 18.56
CA SER A 202 3.74 -8.17 17.13
C SER A 202 4.83 -8.81 16.26
N PRO A 203 4.51 -9.24 15.03
CA PRO A 203 5.48 -9.85 14.11
C PRO A 203 6.65 -8.93 13.74
N PHE A 204 6.49 -7.60 13.82
CA PHE A 204 7.54 -6.63 13.49
C PHE A 204 7.79 -5.65 14.65
N MET A 205 8.31 -6.18 15.76
CA MET A 205 8.84 -5.36 16.85
C MET A 205 10.20 -4.78 16.47
N GLY A 206 10.50 -3.60 16.99
CA GLY A 206 11.83 -3.03 16.80
C GLY A 206 12.13 -1.87 17.75
N LEU A 207 13.42 -1.61 17.93
CA LEU A 207 13.94 -0.46 18.65
C LEU A 207 15.20 0.06 17.93
N LEU A 208 15.15 1.32 17.56
CA LEU A 208 16.30 2.07 17.05
C LEU A 208 16.40 3.38 17.83
N GLU A 209 17.60 3.68 18.32
CA GLU A 209 17.92 4.93 19.01
C GLU A 209 19.02 5.65 18.22
N GLY A 210 18.79 6.92 17.89
CA GLY A 210 19.79 7.81 17.34
C GLY A 210 20.24 8.82 18.37
N GLU A 211 21.54 9.03 18.46
CA GLU A 211 22.13 9.97 19.41
C GLU A 211 22.15 11.38 18.83
N ALA A 212 21.93 12.38 19.69
CA ALA A 212 22.31 13.75 19.39
C ALA A 212 23.81 13.78 19.05
N ASP A 213 24.24 14.68 18.17
CA ASP A 213 25.67 14.77 17.86
C ASP A 213 26.47 15.00 19.15
N SER A 214 27.25 13.99 19.56
CA SER A 214 28.32 14.22 20.52
C SER A 214 29.30 15.18 19.85
N LEU A 215 29.75 16.22 20.55
CA LEU A 215 30.66 17.28 20.09
C LEU A 215 32.08 16.80 19.69
N ALA A 216 32.22 15.68 18.95
CA ALA A 216 33.47 15.10 18.52
C ALA A 216 33.42 14.72 17.03
N GLY A 217 33.33 15.75 16.18
CA GLY A 217 33.46 15.69 14.72
C GLY A 217 33.59 17.10 14.16
N PRO A 218 34.06 17.31 12.91
CA PRO A 218 33.95 18.62 12.27
C PRO A 218 32.48 19.07 12.33
N ALA A 219 32.26 20.36 12.56
CA ALA A 219 30.93 20.89 12.81
C ALA A 219 29.97 20.55 11.65
N SER A 220 29.05 19.60 11.90
CA SER A 220 27.85 19.46 11.08
C SER A 220 27.10 20.79 11.17
N PRO A 221 26.73 21.42 10.04
CA PRO A 221 25.94 22.65 10.06
C PRO A 221 24.53 22.45 10.64
N VAL A 222 24.10 21.19 10.80
CA VAL A 222 22.82 20.80 11.39
C VAL A 222 23.07 20.24 12.79
N ARG A 223 22.55 20.90 13.83
CA ARG A 223 22.47 20.35 15.18
C ARG A 223 21.50 19.17 15.17
N ARG A 224 21.99 17.97 15.47
CA ARG A 224 21.15 16.77 15.58
C ARG A 224 20.74 16.55 17.03
N GLU A 225 19.45 16.34 17.23
CA GLU A 225 18.87 15.94 18.52
C GLU A 225 18.73 14.41 18.57
N GLY A 226 18.64 13.86 19.78
CA GLY A 226 18.42 12.42 19.94
C GLY A 226 17.00 12.06 19.51
N TYR A 227 16.86 10.91 18.84
CA TYR A 227 15.59 10.37 18.40
C TYR A 227 15.49 8.87 18.70
N ALA A 228 14.28 8.34 18.68
CA ALA A 228 14.06 6.90 18.76
C ALA A 228 12.80 6.48 18.03
N VAL A 229 12.80 5.25 17.53
CA VAL A 229 11.62 4.59 16.94
C VAL A 229 11.42 3.26 17.66
N VAL A 230 10.23 3.08 18.23
CA VAL A 230 9.80 1.85 18.91
C VAL A 230 8.68 1.23 18.11
N SER A 231 8.97 0.14 17.40
CA SER A 231 8.02 -0.55 16.54
C SER A 231 7.26 -1.64 17.29
N GLY A 232 5.95 -1.70 17.07
CA GLY A 232 5.05 -2.79 17.50
C GLY A 232 4.09 -3.17 16.39
N SER A 233 4.61 -3.27 15.16
CA SER A 233 3.77 -3.37 13.95
C SER A 233 3.28 -4.78 13.65
N PRO A 234 2.00 -4.95 13.28
CA PRO A 234 1.44 -6.20 12.78
C PRO A 234 1.67 -6.42 11.28
N GLU A 235 2.10 -5.40 10.52
CA GLU A 235 2.01 -5.42 9.06
C GLU A 235 3.38 -5.23 8.39
N ARG A 236 3.66 -6.09 7.42
CA ARG A 236 4.83 -6.00 6.54
C ARG A 236 4.54 -5.01 5.42
N LEU A 237 5.49 -4.13 5.11
CA LEU A 237 5.45 -3.35 3.87
C LEU A 237 5.87 -4.23 2.70
N PHE A 238 7.10 -4.75 2.73
CA PHE A 238 7.56 -5.74 1.77
C PHE A 238 8.75 -6.55 2.29
N ASP A 239 8.93 -7.73 1.71
CA ASP A 239 10.12 -8.56 1.78
C ASP A 239 10.71 -8.67 0.37
N TYR A 240 12.03 -8.54 0.23
CA TYR A 240 12.70 -8.74 -1.05
C TYR A 240 13.98 -9.57 -0.87
N ARG A 241 13.92 -10.82 -1.34
CA ARG A 241 15.01 -11.80 -1.26
C ARG A 241 15.00 -12.72 -2.47
N GLU A 242 16.17 -13.17 -2.89
CA GLU A 242 16.33 -14.17 -3.96
C GLU A 242 15.57 -13.85 -5.26
N GLY A 243 15.45 -12.55 -5.59
CA GLY A 243 14.73 -12.08 -6.78
C GLY A 243 13.20 -12.15 -6.69
N VAL A 244 12.64 -12.29 -5.49
CA VAL A 244 11.19 -12.31 -5.24
C VAL A 244 10.82 -11.21 -4.25
N ILE A 245 9.93 -10.31 -4.65
CA ILE A 245 9.32 -9.31 -3.78
C ILE A 245 7.96 -9.81 -3.31
N THR A 246 7.66 -9.65 -2.02
CA THR A 246 6.42 -10.13 -1.40
C THR A 246 5.83 -9.04 -0.49
N ALA A 247 4.52 -8.82 -0.57
CA ALA A 247 3.75 -7.96 0.33
C ALA A 247 2.48 -8.68 0.79
N ARG A 248 2.00 -8.38 2.01
CA ARG A 248 0.85 -9.05 2.62
C ARG A 248 -0.16 -8.02 3.17
N PRO A 249 -1.23 -7.69 2.42
CA PRO A 249 -2.24 -6.78 2.93
C PRO A 249 -3.05 -7.45 4.03
N ILE A 250 -3.39 -6.68 5.05
CA ILE A 250 -4.28 -7.09 6.14
C ILE A 250 -5.53 -6.22 6.07
N ALA A 251 -6.71 -6.84 5.90
CA ALA A 251 -7.99 -6.12 5.93
C ALA A 251 -9.11 -7.02 6.41
N GLY A 252 -10.09 -6.39 7.04
CA GLY A 252 -11.20 -7.06 7.69
C GLY A 252 -10.85 -7.70 9.02
N THR A 253 -11.71 -7.50 10.00
CA THR A 253 -11.43 -7.84 11.40
C THR A 253 -12.68 -8.37 12.09
N ARG A 254 -12.54 -9.47 12.82
CA ARG A 254 -13.54 -9.89 13.82
C ARG A 254 -12.89 -10.12 15.16
N PRO A 255 -13.58 -9.87 16.29
CA PRO A 255 -13.10 -10.36 17.57
C PRO A 255 -13.02 -11.89 17.56
N ARG A 256 -12.17 -12.47 18.41
CA ARG A 256 -12.18 -13.92 18.64
C ARG A 256 -13.45 -14.35 19.36
N GLY A 257 -13.93 -15.55 19.05
CA GLY A 257 -15.06 -16.16 19.75
C GLY A 257 -14.71 -16.51 21.20
N GLN A 258 -15.70 -16.49 22.10
CA GLN A 258 -15.49 -16.92 23.49
C GLN A 258 -15.38 -18.45 23.61
N THR A 259 -15.83 -19.18 22.58
CA THR A 259 -15.67 -20.63 22.42
C THR A 259 -15.12 -20.98 21.03
N PRO A 260 -14.51 -22.16 20.82
CA PRO A 260 -14.03 -22.60 19.51
C PRO A 260 -15.12 -22.55 18.42
N GLU A 261 -16.34 -22.95 18.73
CA GLU A 261 -17.47 -22.97 17.79
C GLU A 261 -17.87 -21.55 17.38
N GLN A 262 -17.92 -20.62 18.34
CA GLN A 262 -18.16 -19.21 18.05
C GLN A 262 -17.01 -18.61 17.20
N ASP A 263 -15.78 -19.01 17.47
CA ASP A 263 -14.60 -18.53 16.74
C ASP A 263 -14.54 -19.05 15.29
N GLU A 264 -15.00 -20.27 15.06
CA GLU A 264 -15.20 -20.82 13.72
C GLU A 264 -16.34 -20.12 12.98
N ALA A 265 -17.46 -19.87 13.66
CA ALA A 265 -18.60 -19.15 13.07
C ALA A 265 -18.24 -17.71 12.67
N LEU A 266 -17.53 -16.98 13.54
CA LEU A 266 -17.03 -15.62 13.25
C LEU A 266 -16.03 -15.64 12.08
N GLY A 267 -15.17 -16.66 12.01
CA GLY A 267 -14.24 -16.83 10.90
C GLY A 267 -14.93 -17.15 9.57
N ALA A 268 -15.96 -17.99 9.59
CA ALA A 268 -16.76 -18.31 8.41
C ALA A 268 -17.57 -17.09 7.94
N GLU A 269 -18.15 -16.32 8.87
CA GLU A 269 -18.84 -15.06 8.56
C GLU A 269 -17.88 -14.04 7.94
N LEU A 270 -16.71 -13.80 8.54
CA LEU A 270 -15.72 -12.86 7.99
C LEU A 270 -15.30 -13.23 6.57
N ARG A 271 -15.05 -14.52 6.30
CA ARG A 271 -14.71 -15.03 4.96
C ARG A 271 -15.84 -14.91 3.94
N ALA A 272 -17.10 -14.92 4.40
CA ALA A 272 -18.28 -14.81 3.54
C ALA A 272 -18.78 -13.37 3.39
N ASN A 273 -18.32 -12.45 4.24
CA ASN A 273 -18.78 -11.07 4.26
C ASN A 273 -18.37 -10.32 2.99
N ALA A 274 -19.35 -9.97 2.16
CA ALA A 274 -19.11 -9.34 0.86
C ALA A 274 -18.40 -7.99 0.98
N LYS A 275 -18.71 -7.19 2.01
CA LYS A 275 -18.09 -5.88 2.25
C LYS A 275 -16.61 -6.03 2.60
N GLU A 276 -16.30 -6.88 3.58
CA GLU A 276 -14.92 -7.11 4.05
C GLU A 276 -14.04 -7.68 2.92
N ARG A 277 -14.60 -8.56 2.10
CA ARG A 277 -13.91 -9.10 0.92
C ARG A 277 -13.64 -8.04 -0.14
N ALA A 278 -14.59 -7.15 -0.39
CA ALA A 278 -14.43 -6.08 -1.38
C ALA A 278 -13.32 -5.11 -0.96
N GLU A 279 -13.33 -4.69 0.30
CA GLU A 279 -12.26 -3.87 0.88
C GLU A 279 -10.90 -4.59 0.81
N HIS A 280 -10.85 -5.87 1.18
CA HIS A 280 -9.63 -6.66 1.12
C HIS A 280 -9.09 -6.80 -0.33
N VAL A 281 -9.97 -7.03 -1.31
CA VAL A 281 -9.59 -7.13 -2.73
C VAL A 281 -9.02 -5.84 -3.25
N MET A 282 -9.58 -4.69 -2.86
CA MET A 282 -9.04 -3.39 -3.23
C MET A 282 -7.57 -3.26 -2.80
N LEU A 283 -7.24 -3.69 -1.58
CA LEU A 283 -5.86 -3.67 -1.08
C LEU A 283 -4.95 -4.67 -1.80
N VAL A 284 -5.48 -5.85 -2.16
CA VAL A 284 -4.74 -6.84 -2.97
C VAL A 284 -4.45 -6.29 -4.36
N ASP A 285 -5.44 -5.71 -5.04
CA ASP A 285 -5.28 -5.11 -6.37
C ASP A 285 -4.29 -3.94 -6.33
N LEU A 286 -4.32 -3.12 -5.27
CA LEU A 286 -3.37 -2.04 -5.03
C LEU A 286 -1.93 -2.57 -4.91
N LEU A 287 -1.70 -3.62 -4.12
CA LEU A 287 -0.36 -4.21 -3.98
C LEU A 287 0.09 -4.92 -5.26
N ARG A 288 -0.82 -5.57 -5.99
CA ARG A 288 -0.51 -6.13 -7.31
C ARG A 288 -0.02 -5.05 -8.26
N ASN A 289 -0.67 -3.88 -8.25
CA ASN A 289 -0.27 -2.74 -9.08
C ASN A 289 1.11 -2.21 -8.68
N ASP A 290 1.36 -2.06 -7.38
CA ASP A 290 2.64 -1.58 -6.87
C ASP A 290 3.77 -2.55 -7.28
N LEU A 291 3.57 -3.86 -7.12
CA LEU A 291 4.55 -4.87 -7.52
C LEU A 291 4.74 -4.95 -9.04
N ALA A 292 3.66 -4.80 -9.83
CA ALA A 292 3.70 -4.87 -11.29
C ALA A 292 4.58 -3.78 -11.92
N ARG A 293 4.85 -2.67 -11.21
CA ARG A 293 5.77 -1.60 -11.67
C ARG A 293 7.23 -2.07 -11.74
N VAL A 294 7.61 -3.05 -10.93
CA VAL A 294 9.01 -3.48 -10.74
C VAL A 294 9.23 -4.98 -10.98
N CYS A 295 8.16 -5.74 -11.20
CA CYS A 295 8.23 -7.18 -11.44
C CYS A 295 8.26 -7.53 -12.93
N GLU A 296 8.77 -8.72 -13.24
CA GLU A 296 8.67 -9.32 -14.56
C GLU A 296 7.18 -9.48 -14.95
N PRO A 297 6.77 -9.07 -16.16
CA PRO A 297 5.38 -9.19 -16.58
C PRO A 297 4.82 -10.61 -16.46
N GLY A 298 3.61 -10.72 -15.92
CA GLY A 298 2.91 -11.98 -15.65
C GLY A 298 3.50 -12.81 -14.51
N SER A 299 4.46 -12.28 -13.75
CA SER A 299 5.02 -12.95 -12.57
C SER A 299 4.30 -12.60 -11.27
N VAL A 300 3.51 -11.52 -11.24
CA VAL A 300 2.76 -11.09 -10.06
C VAL A 300 1.57 -12.03 -9.82
N GLU A 301 1.56 -12.73 -8.69
CA GLU A 301 0.51 -13.67 -8.30
C GLU A 301 0.07 -13.46 -6.83
N VAL A 302 -1.14 -13.91 -6.50
CA VAL A 302 -1.68 -13.90 -5.14
C VAL A 302 -1.48 -15.31 -4.54
N SER A 303 -0.30 -15.58 -3.97
CA SER A 303 0.10 -16.90 -3.50
C SER A 303 -0.80 -17.44 -2.39
N GLU A 304 -1.37 -16.56 -1.56
CA GLU A 304 -2.36 -16.86 -0.53
C GLU A 304 -3.51 -15.86 -0.66
N ALA A 305 -4.77 -16.32 -0.72
CA ALA A 305 -5.93 -15.45 -0.93
C ALA A 305 -6.96 -15.61 0.19
N PHE A 306 -7.40 -14.50 0.79
CA PHE A 306 -8.42 -14.46 1.86
C PHE A 306 -8.14 -15.45 3.01
N THR A 307 -6.87 -15.65 3.32
CA THR A 307 -6.43 -16.49 4.41
C THR A 307 -6.88 -15.86 5.72
N LEU A 308 -7.59 -16.65 6.54
CA LEU A 308 -8.02 -16.19 7.85
C LEU A 308 -6.89 -16.39 8.86
N GLU A 309 -6.30 -15.29 9.31
CA GLU A 309 -5.28 -15.29 10.34
C GLU A 309 -5.91 -14.94 11.68
N ARG A 310 -5.79 -15.83 12.67
CA ARG A 310 -6.33 -15.62 14.02
C ARG A 310 -5.26 -15.05 14.93
N TYR A 311 -5.49 -13.84 15.41
CA TYR A 311 -4.72 -13.16 16.43
C TYR A 311 -5.35 -13.42 17.82
N SER A 312 -4.77 -12.84 18.87
CA SER A 312 -5.22 -13.08 20.25
C SER A 312 -6.61 -12.52 20.55
N HIS A 313 -6.92 -11.32 20.07
CA HIS A 313 -8.20 -10.64 20.31
C HIS A 313 -9.07 -10.58 19.07
N VAL A 314 -8.45 -10.72 17.90
CA VAL A 314 -9.10 -10.56 16.61
C VAL A 314 -8.67 -11.64 15.61
N MET A 315 -9.37 -11.75 14.49
CA MET A 315 -8.94 -12.49 13.30
C MET A 315 -9.05 -11.56 12.09
N HIS A 316 -8.12 -11.71 11.13
CA HIS A 316 -8.05 -10.90 9.92
C HIS A 316 -8.12 -11.73 8.65
N LEU A 317 -8.62 -11.14 7.56
CA LEU A 317 -8.33 -11.66 6.22
C LEU A 317 -6.96 -11.12 5.80
N VAL A 318 -6.13 -12.02 5.33
CA VAL A 318 -4.78 -11.74 4.85
C VAL A 318 -4.62 -12.39 3.49
N SER A 319 -3.96 -11.70 2.58
CA SER A 319 -3.50 -12.29 1.33
C SER A 319 -2.00 -12.10 1.21
N GLU A 320 -1.37 -12.80 0.28
CA GLU A 320 0.03 -12.61 -0.07
C GLU A 320 0.13 -12.33 -1.55
N VAL A 321 0.73 -11.20 -1.90
CA VAL A 321 1.06 -10.83 -3.28
C VAL A 321 2.56 -10.94 -3.45
N ARG A 322 3.01 -11.66 -4.48
CA ARG A 322 4.43 -11.80 -4.78
C ARG A 322 4.71 -11.69 -6.28
N GLY A 323 5.90 -11.26 -6.63
CA GLY A 323 6.36 -11.18 -8.01
C GLY A 323 7.87 -11.38 -8.12
N ARG A 324 8.34 -11.74 -9.32
CA ARG A 324 9.78 -11.86 -9.58
C ARG A 324 10.31 -10.50 -10.00
N SER A 325 11.38 -10.03 -9.37
CA SER A 325 11.97 -8.73 -9.66
C SER A 325 13.49 -8.78 -9.62
N ARG A 326 14.12 -7.98 -10.49
CA ARG A 326 15.56 -7.67 -10.46
C ARG A 326 15.80 -6.17 -10.22
N ALA A 327 14.75 -5.44 -9.83
CA ALA A 327 14.84 -4.01 -9.61
C ALA A 327 15.81 -3.73 -8.44
N PRO A 328 16.61 -2.66 -8.50
CA PRO A 328 17.39 -2.23 -7.34
C PRO A 328 16.47 -1.85 -6.18
N LEU A 329 16.98 -1.88 -4.94
CA LEU A 329 16.19 -1.63 -3.74
C LEU A 329 15.42 -0.30 -3.80
N ARG A 330 16.02 0.75 -4.37
CA ARG A 330 15.37 2.04 -4.56
C ARG A 330 14.05 1.93 -5.32
N GLU A 331 14.05 1.23 -6.45
CA GLU A 331 12.88 1.09 -7.31
C GLU A 331 11.81 0.22 -6.64
N ALA A 332 12.22 -0.90 -6.05
CA ALA A 332 11.34 -1.78 -5.28
C ALA A 332 10.66 -1.02 -4.12
N PHE A 333 11.44 -0.28 -3.32
CA PHE A 333 10.94 0.53 -2.23
C PHE A 333 9.98 1.63 -2.72
N ALA A 334 10.37 2.37 -3.75
CA ALA A 334 9.57 3.47 -4.29
C ALA A 334 8.22 3.01 -4.87
N SER A 335 8.14 1.77 -5.37
CA SER A 335 6.90 1.21 -5.91
C SER A 335 5.84 0.97 -4.84
N ILE A 336 6.24 0.63 -3.61
CA ILE A 336 5.33 0.22 -2.53
C ILE A 336 5.17 1.31 -1.46
N PHE A 337 6.23 2.06 -1.14
CA PHE A 337 6.22 3.02 -0.05
C PHE A 337 5.52 4.36 -0.39
N PRO A 338 4.74 4.95 0.53
CA PRO A 338 4.20 4.35 1.76
C PRO A 338 3.12 3.30 1.45
N GLY A 339 2.90 2.37 2.40
CA GLY A 339 2.00 1.24 2.19
C GLY A 339 0.57 1.68 1.85
N GLY A 340 -0.01 1.13 0.79
CA GLY A 340 -1.35 1.50 0.33
C GLY A 340 -2.48 1.20 1.35
N THR A 341 -2.31 0.16 2.17
CA THR A 341 -3.27 -0.27 3.22
C THR A 341 -3.45 0.75 4.34
N ILE A 342 -2.41 1.56 4.62
CA ILE A 342 -2.40 2.54 5.71
C ILE A 342 -2.52 4.00 5.23
N THR A 343 -2.55 4.22 3.91
CA THR A 343 -2.75 5.53 3.27
C THR A 343 -4.10 5.54 2.57
N GLY A 344 -4.26 4.72 1.54
CA GLY A 344 -5.47 4.57 0.71
C GLY A 344 -5.14 4.53 -0.79
N ALA A 345 -6.17 4.66 -1.63
CA ALA A 345 -6.03 4.65 -3.08
C ALA A 345 -6.93 5.70 -3.77
N PRO A 346 -6.51 6.34 -4.88
CA PRO A 346 -5.17 6.30 -5.49
C PRO A 346 -4.09 7.02 -4.67
N LYS A 347 -2.87 6.47 -4.61
CA LYS A 347 -1.81 6.87 -3.67
C LYS A 347 -1.52 8.38 -3.67
N GLU A 348 -1.29 8.99 -4.83
CA GLU A 348 -0.94 10.42 -4.93
C GLU A 348 -2.07 11.34 -4.43
N SER A 349 -3.31 11.11 -4.92
CA SER A 349 -4.49 11.87 -4.51
C SER A 349 -4.78 11.75 -3.02
N VAL A 350 -4.62 10.54 -2.47
CA VAL A 350 -4.85 10.26 -1.05
C VAL A 350 -3.80 10.91 -0.17
N MET A 351 -2.52 10.83 -0.55
CA MET A 351 -1.45 11.48 0.21
C MET A 351 -1.58 13.02 0.19
N ARG A 352 -2.08 13.60 -0.91
CA ARG A 352 -2.47 15.01 -0.96
C ARG A 352 -3.61 15.32 0.02
N ALA A 353 -4.65 14.48 0.04
CA ALA A 353 -5.77 14.64 0.97
C ALA A 353 -5.31 14.55 2.44
N ILE A 354 -4.42 13.60 2.76
CA ILE A 354 -3.81 13.48 4.08
C ILE A 354 -3.07 14.78 4.44
N ALA A 355 -2.22 15.30 3.55
CA ALA A 355 -1.46 16.52 3.80
C ALA A 355 -2.32 17.79 3.94
N GLU A 356 -3.53 17.79 3.38
CA GLU A 356 -4.49 18.90 3.50
C GLU A 356 -5.37 18.79 4.75
N LEU A 357 -5.69 17.57 5.18
CA LEU A 357 -6.66 17.30 6.25
C LEU A 357 -6.00 17.06 7.61
N GLU A 358 -4.82 16.46 7.65
CA GLU A 358 -4.08 16.26 8.90
C GLU A 358 -3.36 17.56 9.27
N PRO A 359 -3.45 18.03 10.54
CA PRO A 359 -2.85 19.30 10.94
C PRO A 359 -1.33 19.20 11.16
N VAL A 360 -0.77 18.00 11.12
CA VAL A 360 0.59 17.70 11.56
C VAL A 360 1.22 16.59 10.73
N PRO A 361 2.56 16.59 10.54
CA PRO A 361 3.27 15.47 9.92
C PRO A 361 3.14 14.16 10.71
N ARG A 362 3.28 13.03 10.02
CA ARG A 362 3.18 11.68 10.57
C ARG A 362 4.50 11.18 11.16
N GLY A 363 5.64 11.61 10.62
CA GLY A 363 6.96 11.19 11.10
C GLY A 363 7.16 9.69 10.98
N ALA A 364 7.50 9.02 12.09
CA ALA A 364 7.63 7.57 12.10
C ALA A 364 6.31 6.85 11.74
N TYR A 365 5.14 7.42 12.08
CA TYR A 365 3.86 6.75 11.82
C TYR A 365 3.63 6.57 10.32
N THR A 366 3.30 5.34 9.90
CA THR A 366 3.16 4.93 8.49
C THR A 366 4.42 5.08 7.63
N GLY A 367 5.56 5.38 8.26
CA GLY A 367 6.87 5.12 7.71
C GLY A 367 7.18 3.61 7.68
N SER A 368 8.46 3.26 7.63
CA SER A 368 8.89 1.87 7.54
C SER A 368 10.18 1.63 8.29
N MET A 369 10.27 0.52 9.04
CA MET A 369 11.48 0.08 9.74
C MET A 369 11.87 -1.32 9.27
N GLY A 370 13.17 -1.58 9.16
CA GLY A 370 13.66 -2.85 8.62
C GLY A 370 15.16 -2.96 8.53
N TYR A 371 15.62 -3.91 7.72
CA TYR A 371 17.04 -4.16 7.47
C TYR A 371 17.32 -4.45 6.00
N VAL A 372 18.59 -4.27 5.61
CA VAL A 372 19.17 -4.71 4.34
C VAL A 372 20.43 -5.51 4.63
N SER A 373 20.51 -6.73 4.11
CA SER A 373 21.61 -7.67 4.39
C SER A 373 21.95 -8.54 3.18
N GLY A 374 22.95 -9.39 3.32
CA GLY A 374 23.24 -10.45 2.36
C GLY A 374 22.12 -11.47 2.12
N LYS A 375 21.12 -11.52 3.01
CA LYS A 375 19.93 -12.37 2.88
C LYS A 375 18.74 -11.68 2.21
N GLY A 376 18.90 -10.44 1.76
CA GLY A 376 17.82 -9.58 1.26
C GLY A 376 17.42 -8.53 2.28
N CYS A 377 16.21 -8.00 2.13
CA CYS A 377 15.64 -6.98 3.01
C CYS A 377 14.19 -7.31 3.42
N ASP A 378 13.78 -6.83 4.58
CA ASP A 378 12.43 -6.96 5.12
C ASP A 378 12.09 -5.67 5.85
N PHE A 379 10.99 -5.05 5.45
CA PHE A 379 10.55 -3.73 5.89
C PHE A 379 9.09 -3.80 6.33
N ASN A 380 8.80 -3.26 7.51
CA ASN A 380 7.44 -3.20 8.06
C ASN A 380 6.74 -1.88 7.71
N ILE A 381 5.47 -1.77 8.09
CA ILE A 381 4.75 -0.50 8.15
C ILE A 381 4.73 -0.03 9.59
N LEU A 382 5.21 1.18 9.90
CA LEU A 382 5.27 1.69 11.27
C LEU A 382 3.90 2.17 11.79
N ILE A 383 3.05 1.20 12.15
CA ILE A 383 1.80 1.39 12.89
C ILE A 383 1.91 0.72 14.25
N ARG A 384 1.04 1.08 15.21
CA ARG A 384 1.16 0.62 16.61
C ARG A 384 2.58 0.81 17.16
N SER A 385 3.14 1.98 16.87
CA SER A 385 4.56 2.31 17.07
C SER A 385 4.70 3.73 17.64
N PHE A 386 5.81 3.98 18.33
CA PHE A 386 6.16 5.29 18.90
C PHE A 386 7.35 5.90 18.17
N GLY A 387 7.32 7.22 18.00
CA GLY A 387 8.47 8.03 17.62
C GLY A 387 8.86 8.99 18.74
N PHE A 388 10.15 9.33 18.80
CA PHE A 388 10.71 10.32 19.71
C PHE A 388 11.56 11.30 18.90
N ALA A 389 11.29 12.59 19.05
CA ALA A 389 12.05 13.67 18.41
C ALA A 389 11.82 14.99 19.17
N GLY A 390 12.83 15.85 19.28
CA GLY A 390 12.69 17.17 19.89
C GLY A 390 12.10 17.18 21.30
N GLY A 391 12.53 16.24 22.15
CA GLY A 391 12.02 16.10 23.52
C GLY A 391 10.54 15.66 23.60
N THR A 392 9.93 15.25 22.48
CA THR A 392 8.54 14.81 22.41
C THR A 392 8.48 13.35 22.00
N GLY A 393 7.71 12.56 22.77
CA GLY A 393 7.26 11.24 22.34
C GLY A 393 5.89 11.35 21.68
N TYR A 394 5.67 10.62 20.60
CA TYR A 394 4.40 10.64 19.86
C TYR A 394 4.05 9.28 19.28
N PHE A 395 2.77 9.08 19.04
CA PHE A 395 2.24 7.95 18.29
C PHE A 395 0.92 8.36 17.64
N SER A 396 0.49 7.63 16.61
CA SER A 396 -0.79 7.87 15.96
C SER A 396 -1.57 6.58 15.78
N ALA A 397 -2.88 6.74 15.64
CA ALA A 397 -3.79 5.69 15.22
C ALA A 397 -4.73 6.26 14.16
N GLY A 398 -5.04 5.46 13.14
CA GLY A 398 -5.83 5.89 11.99
C GLY A 398 -6.92 4.91 11.62
N ALA A 399 -7.88 5.40 10.86
CA ALA A 399 -9.05 4.66 10.37
C ALA A 399 -9.25 4.93 8.89
N GLY A 400 -9.62 3.89 8.14
CA GLY A 400 -9.80 3.96 6.70
C GLY A 400 -11.19 4.44 6.35
N VAL A 401 -11.27 5.67 5.84
CA VAL A 401 -12.55 6.29 5.48
C VAL A 401 -12.94 5.85 4.07
N VAL A 402 -14.07 5.14 3.97
CA VAL A 402 -14.75 4.74 2.73
C VAL A 402 -16.11 5.42 2.63
N ILE A 403 -16.84 5.24 1.53
CA ILE A 403 -18.12 5.93 1.33
C ILE A 403 -19.21 5.52 2.34
N GLU A 404 -19.15 4.30 2.88
CA GLU A 404 -20.05 3.81 3.94
C GLU A 404 -19.56 4.12 5.37
N SER A 405 -18.45 4.85 5.53
CA SER A 405 -17.92 5.21 6.85
C SER A 405 -18.87 6.14 7.61
N GLU A 406 -18.93 5.95 8.92
CA GLU A 406 -19.66 6.84 9.82
C GLU A 406 -18.63 7.62 10.67
N PRO A 407 -18.60 8.96 10.60
CA PRO A 407 -17.54 9.76 11.22
C PRO A 407 -17.25 9.43 12.69
N THR A 408 -18.28 9.26 13.52
CA THR A 408 -18.08 9.01 14.96
C THR A 408 -17.52 7.61 15.22
N ARG A 409 -17.89 6.61 14.41
CA ARG A 409 -17.32 5.26 14.45
C ARG A 409 -15.87 5.24 14.01
N GLU A 410 -15.51 5.95 12.95
CA GLU A 410 -14.10 6.04 12.50
C GLU A 410 -13.22 6.67 13.58
N TYR A 411 -13.69 7.75 14.22
CA TYR A 411 -12.97 8.35 15.34
C TYR A 411 -12.82 7.38 16.51
N ALA A 412 -13.89 6.69 16.90
CA ALA A 412 -13.84 5.67 17.95
C ALA A 412 -12.88 4.52 17.61
N GLU A 413 -12.78 4.13 16.34
CA GLU A 413 -11.82 3.12 15.88
C GLU A 413 -10.37 3.58 16.07
N THR A 414 -10.06 4.86 15.80
CA THR A 414 -8.71 5.39 16.08
C THR A 414 -8.36 5.26 17.57
N GLN A 415 -9.30 5.55 18.46
CA GLN A 415 -9.11 5.42 19.91
C GLN A 415 -8.92 3.95 20.32
N ALA A 416 -9.72 3.04 19.77
CA ALA A 416 -9.59 1.60 20.01
C ALA A 416 -8.23 1.05 19.53
N LYS A 417 -7.72 1.52 18.39
CA LYS A 417 -6.39 1.15 17.89
C LYS A 417 -5.26 1.73 18.75
N ALA A 418 -5.45 2.91 19.34
CA ALA A 418 -4.50 3.55 20.24
C ALA A 418 -4.39 2.84 21.62
N GLU A 419 -5.43 2.13 22.06
CA GLU A 419 -5.50 1.48 23.39
C GLU A 419 -4.29 0.59 23.70
N ALA A 420 -3.77 -0.18 22.74
CA ALA A 420 -2.59 -1.02 22.94
C ALA A 420 -1.30 -0.22 23.23
N LEU A 421 -1.20 1.00 22.70
CA LEU A 421 -0.11 1.93 22.98
C LEU A 421 -0.30 2.63 24.32
N LEU A 422 -1.54 2.96 24.68
CA LEU A 422 -1.88 3.46 26.00
C LEU A 422 -1.54 2.45 27.10
N GLN A 423 -1.76 1.15 26.87
CA GLN A 423 -1.31 0.07 27.76
C GLN A 423 0.20 0.06 27.98
N ALA A 424 0.98 0.21 26.92
CA ALA A 424 2.45 0.26 27.01
C ALA A 424 2.93 1.45 27.86
N LEU A 425 2.16 2.55 27.90
CA LEU A 425 2.38 3.71 28.77
C LEU A 425 1.78 3.55 30.19
N GLY A 426 1.23 2.38 30.53
CA GLY A 426 0.62 2.09 31.83
C GLY A 426 -0.79 2.66 32.02
N GLN A 427 -1.50 2.96 30.93
CA GLN A 427 -2.80 3.66 30.92
C GLN A 427 -3.94 2.87 30.27
N GLY A 428 -3.75 1.60 29.90
CA GLY A 428 -4.79 0.78 29.24
C GLY A 428 -4.96 -0.64 29.81
N ARG A 429 -5.82 -1.46 29.18
CA ARG A 429 -6.27 -2.79 29.69
C ARG A 429 -5.56 -4.03 29.09
N GLU A 430 -4.95 -4.91 29.89
CA GLU A 430 -4.16 -6.08 29.46
C GLU A 430 -4.73 -6.96 28.30
N GLY A 431 -3.85 -7.34 27.35
CA GLY A 431 -4.12 -8.30 26.26
C GLY A 431 -3.08 -9.43 26.14
N GLN A 432 -3.41 -10.52 25.42
CA GLN A 432 -2.61 -11.77 25.28
C GLN A 432 -1.91 -11.95 23.90
N ALA A 433 -1.00 -12.93 23.81
CA ALA A 433 -0.08 -13.16 22.66
C ALA A 433 -0.62 -14.11 21.54
N PRO A 434 -0.25 -13.90 20.26
CA PRO A 434 -0.81 -14.55 19.05
C PRO A 434 -0.22 -15.93 18.72
N ALA A 435 -0.82 -16.73 17.80
CA ALA A 435 -0.45 -18.11 17.38
C ALA A 435 -0.47 -18.36 15.84
N PRO A 436 0.14 -19.45 15.31
CA PRO A 436 0.37 -19.65 13.86
C PRO A 436 -0.89 -19.75 12.98
N PRO A 437 -0.85 -19.17 11.76
CA PRO A 437 -1.78 -19.52 10.68
C PRO A 437 -1.48 -20.89 10.01
N ARG A 438 -2.51 -21.44 9.35
CA ARG A 438 -2.44 -22.53 8.36
C ARG A 438 -3.16 -22.08 7.08
N SER A 439 -2.63 -22.50 5.93
CA SER A 439 -3.04 -22.06 4.58
C SER A 439 -4.11 -22.98 3.97
N ASP A 440 -5.16 -22.38 3.37
CA ASP A 440 -6.27 -23.14 2.75
C ASP A 440 -6.57 -22.75 1.29
N SER A 441 -5.92 -21.77 0.64
CA SER A 441 -6.17 -21.48 -0.79
C SER A 441 -5.09 -20.61 -1.47
N ALA A 442 -4.95 -20.77 -2.79
CA ALA A 442 -4.05 -19.99 -3.65
C ALA A 442 -4.80 -19.50 -4.91
N TRP A 443 -4.46 -18.33 -5.42
CA TRP A 443 -5.00 -17.81 -6.68
C TRP A 443 -3.87 -17.43 -7.64
N LYS A 444 -4.02 -17.80 -8.92
CA LYS A 444 -3.08 -17.41 -9.96
C LYS A 444 -3.86 -16.80 -11.12
N PRO A 445 -3.33 -15.74 -11.75
CA PRO A 445 -3.91 -15.28 -12.99
C PRO A 445 -3.89 -16.44 -14.01
N PRO A 446 -4.98 -16.68 -14.75
CA PRO A 446 -5.02 -17.71 -15.78
C PRO A 446 -3.93 -17.44 -16.83
N ARG A 447 -3.12 -18.45 -17.18
CA ARG A 447 -2.07 -18.32 -18.19
C ARG A 447 -2.70 -18.35 -19.59
N PRO A 448 -2.59 -17.28 -20.40
CA PRO A 448 -3.20 -17.27 -21.72
C PRO A 448 -2.39 -18.09 -22.75
N ALA A 449 -3.05 -18.47 -23.83
CA ALA A 449 -2.37 -18.99 -25.02
C ALA A 449 -1.56 -17.87 -25.68
N ARG A 450 -0.27 -18.10 -25.88
CA ARG A 450 0.67 -17.10 -26.40
C ARG A 450 0.39 -16.80 -27.87
N ARG A 451 0.06 -15.54 -28.19
CA ARG A 451 0.49 -14.74 -29.37
C ARG A 451 -0.37 -13.48 -29.50
N LEU A 452 0.27 -12.31 -29.61
CA LEU A 452 -0.01 -11.26 -30.61
C LEU A 452 1.02 -10.12 -30.46
N GLY A 453 1.66 -9.71 -31.56
CA GLY A 453 2.68 -8.65 -31.62
C GLY A 453 2.08 -7.23 -31.58
N ALA A 454 1.14 -7.01 -30.66
CA ALA A 454 0.52 -5.70 -30.49
C ALA A 454 1.51 -4.72 -29.83
N ARG A 455 1.51 -3.47 -30.29
CA ARG A 455 2.28 -2.37 -29.71
C ARG A 455 1.26 -1.43 -29.07
N VAL A 456 1.12 -1.52 -27.76
CA VAL A 456 0.13 -0.74 -27.01
C VAL A 456 0.79 0.49 -26.44
N LEU A 457 0.20 1.64 -26.72
CA LEU A 457 0.50 2.88 -26.03
C LEU A 457 -0.56 3.08 -24.94
N PHE A 458 -0.13 2.97 -23.69
CA PHE A 458 -0.97 3.01 -22.50
C PHE A 458 -0.83 4.38 -21.84
N LEU A 459 -1.95 5.06 -21.63
CA LEU A 459 -2.01 6.39 -21.05
C LEU A 459 -2.34 6.26 -19.57
N GLU A 460 -1.37 6.57 -18.73
CA GLU A 460 -1.50 6.52 -17.27
C GLU A 460 -2.13 7.83 -16.75
N ASN A 461 -3.18 7.72 -15.94
CA ASN A 461 -3.84 8.83 -15.28
C ASN A 461 -3.68 8.76 -13.74
N HIS A 462 -2.52 8.31 -13.24
CA HIS A 462 -2.15 8.28 -11.82
C HIS A 462 -3.07 7.39 -10.95
N ASP A 463 -3.55 6.28 -11.50
CA ASP A 463 -4.39 5.32 -10.77
C ASP A 463 -3.57 4.22 -10.08
N SER A 464 -4.12 3.72 -8.99
CA SER A 464 -3.53 2.64 -8.19
C SER A 464 -3.81 1.23 -8.73
N PHE A 465 -4.41 1.09 -9.92
CA PHE A 465 -4.68 -0.19 -10.58
C PHE A 465 -4.12 -0.28 -12.01
N SER A 466 -3.61 0.82 -12.58
CA SER A 466 -3.12 0.89 -13.97
C SER A 466 -2.09 -0.17 -14.32
N TYR A 467 -1.13 -0.47 -13.44
CA TYR A 467 -0.07 -1.43 -13.73
C TYR A 467 -0.52 -2.89 -13.70
N ASN A 468 -1.66 -3.21 -13.08
CA ASN A 468 -2.27 -4.53 -13.25
C ASN A 468 -2.74 -4.75 -14.69
N ILE A 469 -3.26 -3.70 -15.35
CA ILE A 469 -3.66 -3.74 -16.76
C ILE A 469 -2.42 -3.90 -17.63
N VAL A 470 -1.37 -3.10 -17.37
CA VAL A 470 -0.09 -3.17 -18.10
C VAL A 470 0.52 -4.57 -17.98
N ASP A 471 0.55 -5.13 -16.77
CA ASP A 471 1.03 -6.50 -16.52
C ASP A 471 0.26 -7.53 -17.33
N TYR A 472 -1.08 -7.45 -17.33
CA TYR A 472 -1.94 -8.36 -18.08
C TYR A 472 -1.72 -8.26 -19.59
N LEU A 473 -1.65 -7.05 -20.15
CA LEU A 473 -1.39 -6.84 -21.57
C LEU A 473 0.00 -7.34 -21.98
N ALA A 474 1.02 -7.08 -21.16
CA ALA A 474 2.38 -7.57 -21.40
C ALA A 474 2.47 -9.10 -21.26
N ALA A 475 1.77 -9.70 -20.29
CA ALA A 475 1.66 -11.15 -20.13
C ALA A 475 0.97 -11.83 -21.33
N LEU A 476 0.03 -11.14 -21.98
CA LEU A 476 -0.59 -11.56 -23.25
C LEU A 476 0.36 -11.43 -24.46
N GLY A 477 1.52 -10.79 -24.28
CA GLY A 477 2.58 -10.69 -25.27
C GLY A 477 2.67 -9.35 -26.00
N ALA A 478 1.92 -8.33 -25.57
CA ALA A 478 2.00 -7.01 -26.16
C ALA A 478 3.26 -6.25 -25.68
N GLU A 479 3.85 -5.46 -26.58
CA GLU A 479 4.87 -4.48 -26.24
C GLU A 479 4.17 -3.21 -25.76
N ILE A 480 4.45 -2.76 -24.53
CA ILE A 480 3.74 -1.63 -23.92
C ILE A 480 4.67 -0.44 -23.77
N ARG A 481 4.20 0.75 -24.17
CA ARG A 481 4.78 2.04 -23.77
C ARG A 481 3.76 2.77 -22.89
N VAL A 482 4.10 2.93 -21.61
CA VAL A 482 3.31 3.71 -20.67
C VAL A 482 3.72 5.17 -20.79
N LEU A 483 2.76 6.08 -20.97
CA LEU A 483 2.98 7.51 -21.04
C LEU A 483 2.30 8.21 -19.87
N ASP A 484 3.00 9.18 -19.30
CA ASP A 484 2.44 10.18 -18.38
C ASP A 484 1.99 11.44 -19.13
N HIS A 485 1.18 12.27 -18.47
CA HIS A 485 0.59 13.48 -19.06
C HIS A 485 1.61 14.51 -19.62
N GLY A 486 2.90 14.40 -19.28
CA GLY A 486 3.96 15.27 -19.80
C GLY A 486 4.44 14.91 -21.20
N GLN A 487 4.12 13.72 -21.70
CA GLN A 487 4.62 13.21 -22.98
C GLN A 487 3.58 13.39 -24.11
N LEU A 488 4.02 13.38 -25.37
CA LEU A 488 3.11 13.33 -26.53
C LEU A 488 3.09 11.90 -27.08
N PRO A 489 1.92 11.34 -27.43
CA PRO A 489 1.85 9.98 -27.93
C PRO A 489 2.41 9.87 -29.34
N ASP A 490 3.42 9.02 -29.54
CA ASP A 490 3.87 8.60 -30.88
C ASP A 490 2.93 7.52 -31.42
N LEU A 491 1.87 7.97 -32.08
CA LEU A 491 0.86 7.10 -32.66
C LEU A 491 1.37 6.27 -33.84
N SER A 492 2.52 6.61 -34.43
CA SER A 492 3.08 5.86 -35.57
C SER A 492 3.65 4.50 -35.16
N TRP A 493 4.09 4.39 -33.90
CA TRP A 493 4.57 3.16 -33.32
C TRP A 493 3.42 2.25 -32.82
N ALA A 494 2.30 2.84 -32.39
CA ALA A 494 1.22 2.08 -31.76
C ALA A 494 0.37 1.29 -32.78
N THR A 495 -0.08 0.10 -32.40
CA THR A 495 -1.20 -0.59 -33.05
C THR A 495 -2.48 -0.51 -32.24
N HIS A 496 -2.37 -0.31 -30.93
CA HIS A 496 -3.49 -0.21 -29.98
C HIS A 496 -3.24 0.95 -29.02
N LEU A 497 -4.34 1.54 -28.55
CA LEU A 497 -4.33 2.62 -27.56
C LEU A 497 -5.19 2.23 -26.36
N VAL A 498 -4.64 2.41 -25.17
CA VAL A 498 -5.39 2.20 -23.92
C VAL A 498 -5.35 3.48 -23.10
N VAL A 499 -6.52 3.98 -22.70
CA VAL A 499 -6.63 5.04 -21.70
C VAL A 499 -7.01 4.40 -20.38
N GLY A 500 -6.08 4.44 -19.43
CA GLY A 500 -6.23 3.81 -18.13
C GLY A 500 -7.28 4.46 -17.23
N PRO A 501 -7.57 3.83 -16.09
CA PRO A 501 -8.35 4.44 -15.02
C PRO A 501 -7.62 5.65 -14.41
N GLY A 502 -8.31 6.42 -13.56
CA GLY A 502 -7.75 7.60 -12.89
C GLY A 502 -8.78 8.34 -12.05
N PRO A 503 -8.31 9.23 -11.15
CA PRO A 503 -9.18 10.02 -10.30
C PRO A 503 -9.85 11.18 -11.06
N GLY A 504 -10.97 11.65 -10.49
CA GLY A 504 -11.70 12.81 -10.97
C GLY A 504 -12.53 12.52 -12.23
N GLU A 505 -12.68 13.53 -13.08
CA GLU A 505 -13.43 13.43 -14.33
C GLU A 505 -12.55 13.75 -15.55
N PRO A 506 -12.93 13.31 -16.77
CA PRO A 506 -12.12 13.50 -17.96
C PRO A 506 -11.74 14.95 -18.26
N ALA A 507 -12.58 15.92 -17.87
CA ALA A 507 -12.34 17.34 -18.10
C ALA A 507 -11.19 17.92 -17.26
N THR A 508 -10.93 17.32 -16.09
CA THR A 508 -9.91 17.79 -15.14
C THR A 508 -8.71 16.86 -15.05
N ALA A 509 -8.80 15.66 -15.61
CA ALA A 509 -7.73 14.66 -15.62
C ALA A 509 -6.66 14.97 -16.69
N GLY A 510 -5.91 16.05 -16.49
CA GLY A 510 -4.78 16.41 -17.35
C GLY A 510 -5.13 16.42 -18.84
N ARG A 511 -4.46 15.57 -19.63
CA ARG A 511 -4.59 15.50 -21.09
C ARG A 511 -5.48 14.36 -21.59
N THR A 512 -6.22 13.69 -20.70
CA THR A 512 -7.00 12.47 -21.02
C THR A 512 -7.96 12.66 -22.19
N LEU A 513 -8.73 13.75 -22.22
CA LEU A 513 -9.64 14.05 -23.33
C LEU A 513 -8.92 14.39 -24.64
N GLU A 514 -7.83 15.14 -24.55
CA GLU A 514 -7.02 15.49 -25.72
C GLU A 514 -6.51 14.21 -26.40
N TRP A 515 -5.94 13.32 -25.60
CA TRP A 515 -5.39 12.06 -26.09
C TRP A 515 -6.46 11.10 -26.59
N THR A 516 -7.60 11.03 -25.92
CA THR A 516 -8.74 10.22 -26.38
C THR A 516 -9.22 10.71 -27.75
N ARG A 517 -9.30 12.02 -27.98
CA ARG A 517 -9.65 12.58 -29.30
C ARG A 517 -8.59 12.26 -30.35
N ALA A 518 -7.31 12.40 -30.00
CA ALA A 518 -6.20 12.04 -30.91
C ALA A 518 -6.23 10.56 -31.29
N ALA A 519 -6.50 9.68 -30.33
CA ALA A 519 -6.66 8.25 -30.51
C ALA A 519 -7.80 7.91 -31.48
N LEU A 520 -8.98 8.51 -31.27
CA LEU A 520 -10.14 8.33 -32.13
C LEU A 520 -9.87 8.82 -33.57
N ALA A 521 -9.17 9.95 -33.71
CA ALA A 521 -8.79 10.48 -35.02
C ALA A 521 -7.83 9.54 -35.79
N ALA A 522 -6.93 8.86 -35.07
CA ALA A 522 -6.01 7.88 -35.67
C ALA A 522 -6.69 6.55 -36.06
N ARG A 523 -7.94 6.30 -35.61
CA ARG A 523 -8.72 5.08 -35.88
C ARG A 523 -8.00 3.77 -35.49
N LEU A 524 -7.09 3.84 -34.52
CA LEU A 524 -6.49 2.65 -33.92
C LEU A 524 -7.52 2.00 -32.97
N PRO A 525 -7.47 0.66 -32.80
CA PRO A 525 -8.14 -0.01 -31.70
C PRO A 525 -7.91 0.71 -30.36
N PHE A 526 -9.00 1.15 -29.75
CA PHE A 526 -9.00 1.95 -28.53
C PHE A 526 -9.77 1.24 -27.42
N LEU A 527 -9.18 1.20 -26.22
CA LEU A 527 -9.86 0.77 -25.01
C LEU A 527 -9.74 1.84 -23.91
N GLY A 528 -10.87 2.38 -23.49
CA GLY A 528 -10.96 3.23 -22.30
C GLY A 528 -11.42 2.42 -21.08
N ILE A 529 -10.71 2.49 -19.96
CA ILE A 529 -11.07 1.79 -18.72
C ILE A 529 -11.40 2.82 -17.63
N CYS A 530 -12.56 2.68 -16.98
CA CYS A 530 -13.07 3.60 -15.96
C CYS A 530 -13.05 5.08 -16.41
N LEU A 531 -12.06 5.88 -15.97
CA LEU A 531 -11.86 7.25 -16.45
C LEU A 531 -11.69 7.30 -17.97
N GLY A 532 -10.97 6.35 -18.57
CA GLY A 532 -10.85 6.24 -20.03
C GLY A 532 -12.18 5.94 -20.74
N HIS A 533 -13.06 5.15 -20.11
CA HIS A 533 -14.42 4.92 -20.61
C HIS A 533 -15.24 6.21 -20.58
N GLN A 534 -15.18 6.94 -19.46
CA GLN A 534 -15.84 8.23 -19.30
C GLN A 534 -15.30 9.25 -20.32
N ALA A 535 -13.98 9.27 -20.56
CA ALA A 535 -13.35 10.14 -21.53
C ALA A 535 -13.81 9.84 -22.96
N LEU A 536 -13.94 8.55 -23.32
CA LEU A 536 -14.53 8.15 -24.60
C LEU A 536 -15.98 8.65 -24.72
N GLY A 537 -16.77 8.48 -23.66
CA GLY A 537 -18.12 9.00 -23.56
C GLY A 537 -18.21 10.49 -23.87
N VAL A 538 -17.47 11.29 -23.09
CA VAL A 538 -17.45 12.76 -23.19
C VAL A 538 -16.88 13.23 -24.52
N ALA A 539 -15.81 12.60 -25.03
CA ALA A 539 -15.24 12.94 -26.33
C ALA A 539 -16.23 12.75 -27.49
N LEU A 540 -17.20 11.86 -27.32
CA LEU A 540 -18.26 11.56 -28.30
C LEU A 540 -19.61 12.19 -27.95
N GLY A 541 -19.65 13.08 -26.95
CA GLY A 541 -20.80 13.92 -26.62
C GLY A 541 -21.76 13.36 -25.57
N ALA A 542 -21.38 12.30 -24.85
CA ALA A 542 -22.17 11.82 -23.72
C ALA A 542 -21.96 12.71 -22.48
N ARG A 543 -22.92 12.67 -21.55
CA ARG A 543 -22.83 13.40 -20.28
C ARG A 543 -22.38 12.45 -19.17
N LEU A 544 -21.75 13.02 -18.14
CA LEU A 544 -21.46 12.32 -16.90
C LEU A 544 -22.42 12.76 -15.81
N GLU A 545 -22.75 11.83 -14.93
CA GLU A 545 -23.45 12.12 -13.68
C GLU A 545 -22.82 11.35 -12.52
N ARG A 546 -23.09 11.81 -11.30
CA ARG A 546 -22.70 11.07 -10.10
C ARG A 546 -23.49 9.76 -10.02
N SER A 547 -22.80 8.67 -9.73
CA SER A 547 -23.42 7.39 -9.44
C SER A 547 -24.35 7.55 -8.23
N PRO A 548 -25.59 7.02 -8.26
CA PRO A 548 -26.49 7.02 -7.11
C PRO A 548 -25.87 6.33 -5.88
N ARG A 549 -24.98 5.36 -6.12
CA ARG A 549 -24.17 4.68 -5.12
C ARG A 549 -22.76 4.49 -5.68
N PRO A 550 -21.74 5.21 -5.17
CA PRO A 550 -20.35 4.90 -5.45
C PRO A 550 -20.04 3.45 -5.05
N VAL A 551 -19.24 2.76 -5.85
CA VAL A 551 -18.86 1.35 -5.60
C VAL A 551 -17.36 1.20 -5.78
N HIS A 552 -16.70 0.63 -4.78
CA HIS A 552 -15.26 0.39 -4.76
C HIS A 552 -14.96 -1.04 -4.27
N GLY A 553 -14.40 -1.88 -5.13
CA GLY A 553 -13.91 -3.22 -4.76
C GLY A 553 -14.92 -4.36 -4.91
N GLU A 554 -16.16 -4.05 -5.29
CA GLU A 554 -17.21 -5.06 -5.42
C GLU A 554 -17.40 -5.52 -6.88
N ALA A 555 -17.59 -6.83 -7.06
CA ALA A 555 -17.88 -7.44 -8.36
C ALA A 555 -19.37 -7.65 -8.60
N PHE A 556 -19.85 -7.17 -9.74
CA PHE A 556 -21.27 -7.22 -10.13
C PHE A 556 -21.47 -8.07 -11.39
N PRO A 557 -22.64 -8.71 -11.55
CA PRO A 557 -23.03 -9.28 -12.83
C PRO A 557 -23.25 -8.16 -13.86
N VAL A 558 -22.60 -8.28 -15.01
CA VAL A 558 -22.66 -7.37 -16.14
C VAL A 558 -23.19 -8.14 -17.34
N GLU A 559 -24.36 -7.74 -17.84
CA GLU A 559 -24.92 -8.23 -19.09
C GLU A 559 -24.27 -7.52 -20.27
N HIS A 560 -24.08 -8.24 -21.38
CA HIS A 560 -23.46 -7.68 -22.58
C HIS A 560 -23.98 -8.33 -23.86
N ARG A 561 -23.66 -7.71 -25.01
CA ARG A 561 -24.08 -8.19 -26.33
C ARG A 561 -23.31 -9.41 -26.85
N GLY A 562 -22.14 -9.70 -26.29
CA GLY A 562 -21.31 -10.85 -26.70
C GLY A 562 -20.56 -10.62 -28.02
N GLU A 563 -20.41 -9.36 -28.42
CA GLU A 563 -19.71 -8.93 -29.64
C GLU A 563 -18.39 -8.21 -29.29
N GLY A 564 -17.45 -8.16 -30.24
CA GLY A 564 -16.18 -7.42 -30.09
C GLY A 564 -15.38 -7.91 -28.89
N ILE A 565 -15.02 -7.00 -27.99
CA ILE A 565 -14.25 -7.31 -26.77
C ILE A 565 -14.96 -8.31 -25.83
N PHE A 566 -16.28 -8.49 -25.96
CA PHE A 566 -17.09 -9.43 -25.18
C PHE A 566 -17.28 -10.80 -25.85
N ALA A 567 -16.67 -11.03 -27.02
CA ALA A 567 -16.82 -12.29 -27.74
C ALA A 567 -16.37 -13.48 -26.88
N GLY A 568 -17.23 -14.50 -26.79
CA GLY A 568 -16.96 -15.74 -26.04
C GLY A 568 -17.11 -15.65 -24.52
N LEU A 569 -17.48 -14.50 -23.96
CA LEU A 569 -17.78 -14.35 -22.53
C LEU A 569 -19.22 -14.79 -22.22
N PRO A 570 -19.49 -15.39 -21.04
CA PRO A 570 -20.86 -15.64 -20.59
C PRO A 570 -21.55 -14.31 -20.24
N SER A 571 -22.86 -14.21 -20.50
CA SER A 571 -23.65 -13.05 -20.10
C SER A 571 -24.77 -13.50 -19.15
N PRO A 572 -24.80 -13.02 -17.89
CA PRO A 572 -23.90 -12.02 -17.32
C PRO A 572 -22.50 -12.59 -16.97
N ALA A 573 -21.47 -11.75 -17.13
CA ALA A 573 -20.11 -11.97 -16.61
C ALA A 573 -19.87 -11.09 -15.38
N ARG A 574 -18.99 -11.51 -14.47
CA ARG A 574 -18.71 -10.76 -13.23
C ARG A 574 -17.48 -9.86 -13.39
N PHE A 575 -17.63 -8.58 -13.07
CA PHE A 575 -16.55 -7.58 -13.10
C PHE A 575 -16.58 -6.64 -11.90
N THR A 576 -15.39 -6.28 -11.40
CA THR A 576 -15.20 -5.34 -10.29
C THR A 576 -15.41 -3.90 -10.71
N ARG A 577 -16.02 -3.10 -9.83
CA ARG A 577 -16.28 -1.68 -10.04
C ARG A 577 -15.48 -0.83 -9.04
N TYR A 578 -14.87 0.24 -9.55
CA TYR A 578 -14.26 1.32 -8.76
C TYR A 578 -14.67 2.67 -9.37
N HIS A 579 -15.92 3.09 -9.19
CA HIS A 579 -16.40 4.32 -9.82
C HIS A 579 -17.46 5.06 -9.02
N SER A 580 -17.41 6.39 -9.18
CA SER A 580 -18.35 7.34 -8.60
C SER A 580 -19.11 8.15 -9.67
N LEU A 581 -18.72 8.01 -10.94
CA LEU A 581 -19.31 8.71 -12.09
C LEU A 581 -19.77 7.70 -13.15
N LEU A 582 -20.85 8.02 -13.86
CA LEU A 582 -21.44 7.18 -14.89
C LEU A 582 -21.72 7.99 -16.15
N ILE A 583 -21.60 7.33 -17.31
CA ILE A 583 -22.12 7.86 -18.58
C ILE A 583 -23.65 7.83 -18.56
N ARG A 584 -24.26 8.95 -18.94
CA ARG A 584 -25.70 9.10 -19.19
C ARG A 584 -25.96 9.72 -20.56
N ASP A 585 -27.16 9.45 -21.08
CA ASP A 585 -27.69 9.93 -22.36
C ASP A 585 -26.77 9.60 -23.53
N LEU A 586 -26.80 8.34 -23.97
CA LEU A 586 -25.93 7.86 -25.05
C LEU A 586 -26.26 8.57 -26.37
N PRO A 587 -25.34 9.39 -26.92
CA PRO A 587 -25.51 10.01 -28.22
C PRO A 587 -25.48 8.94 -29.33
N PRO A 588 -25.98 9.22 -30.54
CA PRO A 588 -25.98 8.28 -31.66
C PRO A 588 -24.59 7.79 -32.09
N ALA A 589 -23.53 8.51 -31.70
CA ALA A 589 -22.15 8.11 -31.93
C ALA A 589 -21.70 6.94 -31.04
N LEU A 590 -22.45 6.60 -29.99
CA LEU A 590 -22.16 5.55 -29.03
C LEU A 590 -23.23 4.45 -29.06
N ARG A 591 -22.78 3.19 -28.95
CA ARG A 591 -23.64 2.03 -28.72
C ARG A 591 -23.46 1.54 -27.29
N LEU A 592 -24.55 1.18 -26.62
CA LEU A 592 -24.50 0.47 -25.35
C LEU A 592 -24.10 -0.99 -25.60
N GLU A 593 -22.96 -1.40 -25.04
CA GLU A 593 -22.41 -2.76 -25.20
C GLU A 593 -22.62 -3.64 -23.97
N ALA A 594 -22.60 -3.05 -22.77
CA ALA A 594 -22.81 -3.76 -21.52
C ALA A 594 -23.51 -2.90 -20.47
N TRP A 595 -24.29 -3.54 -19.60
CA TRP A 595 -25.02 -2.91 -18.51
C TRP A 595 -25.09 -3.79 -17.27
N THR A 596 -25.30 -3.18 -16.11
CA THR A 596 -25.70 -3.88 -14.88
C THR A 596 -27.02 -3.29 -14.39
N TRP A 597 -27.82 -4.10 -13.70
CA TRP A 597 -29.09 -3.65 -13.14
C TRP A 597 -28.83 -3.00 -11.78
N GLY A 598 -29.32 -1.77 -11.60
CA GLY A 598 -28.97 -0.96 -10.44
C GLY A 598 -29.56 -1.47 -9.11
N GLU A 599 -28.78 -1.29 -8.03
CA GLU A 599 -29.26 -0.91 -6.70
C GLU A 599 -28.95 0.59 -6.52
N GLY A 600 -29.98 1.44 -6.62
CA GLY A 600 -29.80 2.90 -6.61
C GLY A 600 -31.09 3.71 -6.59
N GLY A 601 -32.16 3.15 -5.99
CA GLY A 601 -33.43 3.85 -5.81
C GLY A 601 -34.40 3.84 -7.00
N VAL A 602 -33.99 3.37 -8.19
CA VAL A 602 -34.90 3.12 -9.33
C VAL A 602 -34.84 1.64 -9.73
N PRO A 603 -35.77 0.80 -9.24
CA PRO A 603 -35.89 -0.59 -9.67
C PRO A 603 -36.00 -0.70 -11.20
N GLY A 604 -35.15 -1.53 -11.81
CA GLY A 604 -35.18 -1.78 -13.26
C GLY A 604 -34.38 -0.81 -14.13
N ALA A 605 -33.61 0.13 -13.56
CA ALA A 605 -32.71 0.98 -14.34
C ALA A 605 -31.42 0.24 -14.75
N ARG A 606 -31.03 0.39 -16.02
CA ARG A 606 -29.74 -0.11 -16.54
C ARG A 606 -28.64 0.93 -16.33
N LEU A 607 -27.60 0.55 -15.60
CA LEU A 607 -26.39 1.35 -15.48
C LEU A 607 -25.43 0.99 -16.61
N CYS A 608 -24.95 1.99 -17.36
CA CYS A 608 -24.04 1.81 -18.49
C CYS A 608 -22.68 1.30 -18.01
N MET A 609 -22.30 0.08 -18.41
CA MET A 609 -21.04 -0.55 -18.01
C MET A 609 -20.03 -0.67 -19.17
N ALA A 610 -20.49 -0.63 -20.42
CA ALA A 610 -19.60 -0.50 -21.56
C ALA A 610 -20.29 0.17 -22.76
N VAL A 611 -19.49 0.91 -23.52
CA VAL A 611 -19.91 1.54 -24.77
C VAL A 611 -18.91 1.23 -25.89
N SER A 612 -19.37 1.33 -27.13
CA SER A 612 -18.50 1.35 -28.32
C SER A 612 -18.80 2.54 -29.21
N HIS A 613 -17.82 2.99 -29.97
CA HIS A 613 -18.02 3.97 -31.03
C HIS A 613 -18.73 3.33 -32.22
N ALA A 614 -19.80 3.94 -32.69
CA ALA A 614 -20.66 3.38 -33.74
C ALA A 614 -19.96 3.17 -35.09
N ARG A 615 -18.81 3.81 -35.34
CA ARG A 615 -18.12 3.83 -36.65
C ARG A 615 -16.63 3.49 -36.60
N GLY A 616 -16.14 2.93 -35.50
CA GLY A 616 -14.71 2.63 -35.36
C GLY A 616 -14.39 1.68 -34.21
N PRO A 617 -13.13 1.20 -34.15
CA PRO A 617 -12.70 0.15 -33.24
C PRO A 617 -12.44 0.69 -31.82
N ALA A 618 -13.37 1.44 -31.24
CA ALA A 618 -13.20 2.05 -29.92
C ALA A 618 -14.24 1.54 -28.94
N TRP A 619 -13.77 1.01 -27.81
CA TRP A 619 -14.59 0.56 -26.70
C TRP A 619 -14.20 1.27 -25.42
N GLY A 620 -15.16 1.43 -24.52
CA GLY A 620 -14.92 1.86 -23.15
C GLY A 620 -15.63 0.93 -22.19
N VAL A 621 -14.96 0.48 -21.13
CA VAL A 621 -15.54 -0.29 -20.03
C VAL A 621 -15.45 0.49 -18.71
N GLN A 622 -16.56 0.58 -17.99
CA GLN A 622 -16.63 1.30 -16.71
C GLN A 622 -16.08 0.48 -15.53
N PHE A 623 -16.08 -0.84 -15.66
CA PHE A 623 -15.51 -1.78 -14.69
C PHE A 623 -14.01 -2.01 -14.95
N HIS A 624 -13.36 -2.68 -14.00
CA HIS A 624 -11.92 -2.92 -13.97
C HIS A 624 -11.60 -4.38 -14.33
N PRO A 625 -11.28 -4.70 -15.60
CA PRO A 625 -10.98 -6.07 -16.02
C PRO A 625 -9.75 -6.66 -15.31
N GLU A 626 -8.83 -5.84 -14.84
CA GLU A 626 -7.60 -6.26 -14.17
C GLU A 626 -7.77 -6.71 -12.71
N SER A 627 -8.91 -6.38 -12.11
CA SER A 627 -9.19 -6.70 -10.70
C SER A 627 -9.27 -8.21 -10.46
N MET A 628 -8.82 -8.66 -9.30
CA MET A 628 -8.84 -10.08 -8.92
C MET A 628 -10.25 -10.73 -8.98
N LEU A 629 -11.31 -9.96 -8.73
CA LEU A 629 -12.70 -10.45 -8.79
C LEU A 629 -13.34 -10.34 -10.19
N SER A 630 -12.61 -9.86 -11.20
CA SER A 630 -13.04 -9.80 -12.60
C SER A 630 -12.67 -11.10 -13.34
N GLU A 631 -13.56 -12.10 -13.24
CA GLU A 631 -13.33 -13.49 -13.70
C GLU A 631 -12.88 -13.61 -15.16
N TYR A 632 -13.38 -12.72 -16.03
CA TYR A 632 -13.16 -12.77 -17.49
C TYR A 632 -12.32 -11.61 -18.03
N GLY A 633 -11.66 -10.85 -17.15
CA GLY A 633 -10.90 -9.67 -17.53
C GLY A 633 -9.76 -9.95 -18.51
N MET A 634 -8.98 -11.01 -18.27
CA MET A 634 -7.91 -11.45 -19.18
C MET A 634 -8.44 -11.83 -20.58
N VAL A 635 -9.61 -12.45 -20.66
CA VAL A 635 -10.24 -12.82 -21.94
C VAL A 635 -10.67 -11.55 -22.69
N LEU A 636 -11.27 -10.59 -21.98
CA LEU A 636 -11.67 -9.30 -22.55
C LEU A 636 -10.46 -8.53 -23.10
N LEU A 637 -9.35 -8.46 -22.35
CA LEU A 637 -8.12 -7.82 -22.82
C LEU A 637 -7.49 -8.56 -24.00
N SER A 638 -7.53 -9.89 -24.02
CA SER A 638 -7.09 -10.69 -25.16
C SER A 638 -7.92 -10.43 -26.42
N ASN A 639 -9.24 -10.32 -26.29
CA ASN A 639 -10.14 -9.98 -27.39
C ASN A 639 -9.81 -8.59 -27.93
N PHE A 640 -9.56 -7.62 -27.05
CA PHE A 640 -9.13 -6.28 -27.44
C PHE A 640 -7.83 -6.29 -28.26
N LEU A 641 -6.79 -7.01 -27.81
CA LEU A 641 -5.51 -7.10 -28.52
C LEU A 641 -5.60 -7.83 -29.87
N SER A 642 -6.69 -8.54 -30.11
CA SER A 642 -6.95 -9.25 -31.37
C SER A 642 -7.64 -8.36 -32.42
N LEU A 643 -8.05 -7.14 -32.04
CA LEU A 643 -8.72 -6.21 -32.94
C LEU A 643 -7.75 -5.58 -33.94
N SER A 644 -8.31 -5.15 -35.06
CA SER A 644 -7.64 -4.43 -36.14
C SER A 644 -8.37 -3.11 -36.45
N PRO A 645 -7.75 -2.17 -37.18
CA PRO A 645 -8.39 -0.89 -37.53
C PRO A 645 -9.69 -1.00 -38.33
N VAL A 646 -9.99 -2.17 -38.91
CA VAL A 646 -11.23 -2.44 -39.67
C VAL A 646 -12.34 -3.08 -38.83
N ASP A 647 -12.05 -3.51 -37.59
CA ASP A 647 -13.02 -4.14 -36.70
C ASP A 647 -13.91 -3.09 -36.02
N GLY A 648 -15.00 -2.71 -36.68
CA GLY A 648 -16.09 -1.93 -36.09
C GLY A 648 -17.38 -2.76 -35.98
N PRO A 649 -18.35 -2.37 -35.14
CA PRO A 649 -19.64 -3.07 -35.10
C PRO A 649 -20.28 -3.05 -36.50
N ALA A 650 -20.62 -4.23 -37.02
CA ALA A 650 -21.23 -4.36 -38.34
C ALA A 650 -22.51 -3.52 -38.39
N CYS A 651 -22.58 -2.58 -39.33
CA CYS A 651 -23.75 -1.74 -39.55
C CYS A 651 -24.90 -2.66 -40.02
N ARG A 652 -25.76 -3.12 -39.10
CA ARG A 652 -27.04 -3.70 -39.49
C ARG A 652 -27.97 -2.54 -39.84
N PRO A 653 -28.54 -2.48 -41.06
CA PRO A 653 -29.53 -1.47 -41.39
C PRO A 653 -30.73 -1.62 -40.44
N GLU A 654 -31.24 -0.50 -39.92
CA GLU A 654 -32.49 -0.48 -39.16
C GLU A 654 -33.61 -1.09 -40.02
N PRO A 655 -34.49 -1.94 -39.44
CA PRO A 655 -35.71 -2.32 -40.13
C PRO A 655 -36.53 -1.05 -40.36
N ALA A 656 -36.96 -0.86 -41.61
CA ALA A 656 -37.77 0.29 -42.00
C ALA A 656 -39.02 0.41 -41.09
N PRO A 657 -39.40 1.63 -40.68
CA PRO A 657 -40.55 1.83 -39.83
C PRO A 657 -41.81 1.33 -40.53
N SER A 658 -42.53 0.40 -39.89
CA SER A 658 -43.89 -0.02 -40.23
C SER A 658 -44.91 0.76 -39.44
#